data_AF-A0AAU4JDM7-F1
#
_entry.id   AF-A0AAU4JDM7-F1
#
_cell.length_a   1.000
_cell.length_b   1.000
_cell.length_c   1.000
_cell.angle_alpha   90.00
_cell.angle_beta   90.00
_cell.angle_gamma   90.00
#
_symmetry.space_group_name_H-M   'P 1'
#
loop_
_entity.id
_entity.type
_entity.pdbx_description
1 polymer ?
#
loop_
_entity_poly.entity_id
_entity_poly.type
_entity_poly.pdbx_seq_one_letter_code
_entity_poly.pdbx_strand_id
1 'polypeptide(L)'
;MANVDSIAVAPAEPDPTPRPRQASRPADARAGLSRVRALVAVAPAVLTDGAVIAFALFTVLYHLAFLGDLRPSVTFRIWLLACAVLAVVAVLRARRRGPADSTPADSAPTAQEDAVSAPPAADRRLLIGVLVAAAVAAVSAGLANTSVNVSWWIPAVSGLLAAVGGLLLVRQAWLGGPAPTPAAPAPTPAQSAYALVVSVLVGISSFFLARNTPDDVYYVGKSVWIAERDLIPLNDFLFSENVLPSMGSQPPIPSIEVFDGAFANVVGIHASSALWYVLLPIMAVLAVLALWRLTHRWAPRRPVLAFTVAIAYLYLVAGGDAALGTFHLPRLHEGKGMFVSAVIPLMWLYLTEWFDNRSRRSLLLIVALSITAIGLTNTAAIILPMLVGAAGFAMLLVGRWKAAVVAAVAALAYPIGSLVVSRLVLGGMSATGADDAFFDAAYTYRRTLLFGVVGVISGLALWCGALLARRRTPALLAAGAALALSVLFVPGVLELLSALSGISVVLWRVPWLLALPTLIGLLCTVRVPAPTRALRRAASGGIAVLLVASFALFATPMWSAKSWVDVHDRPTWKLPQQRQAIAFWIKDLDRPQGLLLAPKTIMRTTPIVTSEVRVVLPRDFYLVEYDLNSQFAKDRLLLAGFADGAASPTPAELTPALDRLDVGTICVYNGNQYARDTAPQLGYQEFAKRKAPGAMTCFRRVG
;
A
#
# COMPACT_ATOMS: atom_id res chain seq x y z
N MET A 1 -25.63 -90.07 -56.39
CA MET A 1 -24.42 -90.76 -55.91
C MET A 1 -23.31 -89.73 -55.81
N ALA A 2 -22.74 -89.56 -54.59
CA ALA A 2 -21.43 -88.98 -54.25
C ALA A 2 -21.11 -87.53 -54.69
N ASN A 3 -20.37 -86.68 -53.97
CA ASN A 3 -20.02 -86.50 -52.56
C ASN A 3 -19.15 -85.21 -52.53
N VAL A 4 -19.36 -84.34 -51.54
CA VAL A 4 -18.34 -83.56 -50.79
C VAL A 4 -17.56 -82.39 -51.46
N ASP A 5 -17.88 -81.19 -50.95
CA ASP A 5 -17.05 -80.10 -50.37
C ASP A 5 -15.59 -79.82 -50.78
N SER A 6 -15.28 -78.52 -50.98
CA SER A 6 -14.39 -77.69 -50.10
C SER A 6 -14.06 -76.34 -50.80
N ILE A 7 -14.50 -75.20 -50.25
CA ILE A 7 -13.83 -74.26 -49.32
C ILE A 7 -12.69 -73.41 -49.95
N ALA A 8 -12.83 -72.10 -49.71
CA ALA A 8 -12.14 -70.95 -50.27
C ALA A 8 -10.71 -70.68 -49.75
N VAL A 9 -9.89 -69.99 -50.55
CA VAL A 9 -8.87 -69.03 -50.10
C VAL A 9 -8.71 -67.92 -51.16
N ALA A 10 -8.87 -66.66 -50.75
CA ALA A 10 -8.57 -65.45 -51.55
C ALA A 10 -7.06 -65.14 -51.50
N PRO A 11 -6.47 -64.54 -52.57
CA PRO A 11 -5.05 -64.17 -52.55
C PRO A 11 -4.78 -62.98 -51.61
N ALA A 12 -3.68 -63.09 -50.88
CA ALA A 12 -3.21 -62.16 -49.86
C ALA A 12 -2.87 -60.76 -50.40
N GLU A 13 -3.21 -59.74 -49.60
CA GLU A 13 -2.77 -58.35 -49.75
C GLU A 13 -1.24 -58.22 -49.60
N PRO A 14 -0.60 -57.28 -50.32
CA PRO A 14 0.81 -56.98 -50.15
C PRO A 14 1.10 -56.22 -48.85
N ASP A 15 2.23 -56.59 -48.25
CA ASP A 15 2.85 -56.10 -47.03
C ASP A 15 2.76 -54.57 -46.81
N PRO A 16 2.34 -54.08 -45.63
CA PRO A 16 2.38 -52.65 -45.33
C PRO A 16 3.83 -52.18 -45.09
N THR A 17 4.25 -51.23 -45.93
CA THR A 17 5.48 -50.45 -45.78
C THR A 17 5.75 -50.01 -44.32
N PRO A 18 6.99 -50.14 -43.82
CA PRO A 18 7.32 -49.70 -42.46
C PRO A 18 7.17 -48.18 -42.34
N ARG A 19 6.30 -47.73 -41.43
CA ARG A 19 6.18 -46.32 -41.06
C ARG A 19 7.53 -45.78 -40.60
N PRO A 20 7.97 -44.59 -41.05
CA PRO A 20 9.18 -43.97 -40.54
C PRO A 20 9.02 -43.70 -39.04
N ARG A 21 10.02 -44.14 -38.26
CA ARG A 21 10.18 -43.83 -36.82
C ARG A 21 9.89 -42.35 -36.61
N GLN A 22 8.80 -42.05 -35.91
CA GLN A 22 8.57 -40.74 -35.32
C GLN A 22 9.78 -40.42 -34.43
N ALA A 23 10.60 -39.47 -34.87
CA ALA A 23 11.71 -38.95 -34.11
C ALA A 23 11.18 -38.50 -32.73
N SER A 24 11.60 -39.22 -31.69
CA SER A 24 11.40 -38.86 -30.31
C SER A 24 12.01 -37.48 -30.07
N ARG A 25 11.18 -36.43 -30.01
CA ARG A 25 11.61 -35.12 -29.51
C ARG A 25 12.25 -35.31 -28.11
N PRO A 26 13.37 -34.65 -27.78
CA PRO A 26 14.13 -34.95 -26.57
C PRO A 26 13.28 -34.72 -25.32
N ALA A 27 13.19 -35.73 -24.46
CA ALA A 27 12.46 -35.68 -23.19
C ALA A 27 12.98 -34.56 -22.25
N ASP A 28 14.26 -34.18 -22.38
CA ASP A 28 14.92 -33.18 -21.54
C ASP A 28 14.38 -31.75 -21.75
N ALA A 29 14.01 -31.39 -22.98
CA ALA A 29 13.44 -30.08 -23.27
C ALA A 29 12.05 -29.88 -22.62
N ARG A 30 11.25 -30.96 -22.52
CA ARG A 30 9.94 -30.94 -21.86
C ARG A 30 10.06 -30.84 -20.35
N ALA A 31 11.08 -31.48 -19.76
CA ALA A 31 11.38 -31.39 -18.33
C ALA A 31 11.88 -29.99 -17.91
N GLY A 32 12.67 -29.31 -18.76
CA GLY A 32 13.07 -27.93 -18.53
C GLY A 32 11.88 -26.95 -18.55
N LEU A 33 11.02 -27.06 -19.57
CA LEU A 33 9.84 -26.19 -19.72
C LEU A 33 8.80 -26.39 -18.61
N SER A 34 8.62 -27.61 -18.10
CA SER A 34 7.70 -27.87 -16.98
C SER A 34 8.19 -27.24 -15.67
N ARG A 35 9.50 -27.30 -15.40
CA ARG A 35 10.12 -26.63 -14.24
C ARG A 35 9.97 -25.12 -14.31
N VAL A 36 10.25 -24.51 -15.47
CA VAL A 36 10.07 -23.05 -15.66
C VAL A 36 8.61 -22.65 -15.43
N ARG A 37 7.66 -23.39 -15.99
CA ARG A 37 6.22 -23.14 -15.77
C ARG A 37 5.82 -23.23 -14.30
N ALA A 38 6.34 -24.22 -13.57
CA ALA A 38 6.09 -24.37 -12.14
C ALA A 38 6.67 -23.19 -11.34
N LEU A 39 7.90 -22.76 -11.66
CA LEU A 39 8.53 -21.59 -11.04
C LEU A 39 7.72 -20.31 -11.28
N VAL A 40 7.30 -20.06 -12.52
CA VAL A 40 6.48 -18.90 -12.87
C VAL A 40 5.14 -18.92 -12.13
N ALA A 41 4.49 -20.08 -12.01
CA ALA A 41 3.23 -20.20 -11.29
C ALA A 41 3.35 -19.79 -9.82
N VAL A 42 4.46 -20.14 -9.16
CA VAL A 42 4.69 -19.94 -7.73
C VAL A 42 5.40 -18.61 -7.40
N ALA A 43 6.06 -17.99 -8.38
CA ALA A 43 6.85 -16.77 -8.21
C ALA A 43 6.11 -15.64 -7.45
N PRO A 44 4.84 -15.29 -7.75
CA PRO A 44 4.13 -14.27 -6.98
C PRO A 44 4.10 -14.53 -5.48
N ALA A 45 3.90 -15.79 -5.06
CA ALA A 45 3.85 -16.17 -3.66
C ALA A 45 5.24 -16.16 -3.02
N VAL A 46 6.25 -16.70 -3.71
CA VAL A 46 7.63 -16.73 -3.18
C VAL A 46 8.19 -15.32 -3.00
N LEU A 47 7.98 -14.43 -3.98
CA LEU A 47 8.47 -13.05 -3.91
C LEU A 47 7.82 -12.27 -2.77
N THR A 48 6.50 -12.35 -2.63
CA THR A 48 5.77 -11.60 -1.59
C THR A 48 5.94 -12.21 -0.20
N ASP A 49 5.87 -13.53 -0.03
CA ASP A 49 6.13 -14.18 1.27
C ASP A 49 7.59 -13.93 1.72
N GLY A 50 8.55 -14.03 0.78
CA GLY A 50 9.96 -13.78 1.04
C GLY A 50 10.22 -12.34 1.47
N ALA A 51 9.62 -11.36 0.77
CA ALA A 51 9.73 -9.96 1.13
C ALA A 51 9.13 -9.65 2.51
N VAL A 52 7.98 -10.23 2.84
CA VAL A 52 7.36 -10.09 4.17
C VAL A 52 8.27 -10.63 5.27
N ILE A 53 8.81 -11.84 5.11
CA ILE A 53 9.71 -12.44 6.10
C ILE A 53 10.99 -11.62 6.23
N ALA A 54 11.59 -11.20 5.10
CA ALA A 54 12.81 -10.43 5.09
C ALA A 54 12.62 -9.07 5.78
N PHE A 55 11.58 -8.33 5.46
CA PHE A 55 11.34 -7.02 6.09
C PHE A 55 10.94 -7.15 7.57
N ALA A 56 10.13 -8.16 7.93
CA ALA A 56 9.82 -8.46 9.32
C ALA A 56 11.09 -8.73 10.15
N LEU A 57 12.04 -9.49 9.59
CA LEU A 57 13.32 -9.72 10.22
C LEU A 57 14.10 -8.41 10.42
N PHE A 58 14.12 -7.52 9.41
CA PHE A 58 14.75 -6.22 9.57
C PHE A 58 14.11 -5.40 10.69
N THR A 59 12.78 -5.33 10.76
CA THR A 59 12.07 -4.58 11.82
C THR A 59 12.38 -5.14 13.20
N VAL A 60 12.47 -6.47 13.36
CA VAL A 60 12.88 -7.08 14.63
C VAL A 60 14.32 -6.71 14.98
N LEU A 61 15.25 -6.82 14.02
CA LEU A 61 16.65 -6.44 14.23
C LEU A 61 16.80 -4.96 14.57
N TYR A 62 16.02 -4.09 13.94
CA TYR A 62 15.94 -2.67 14.24
C TYR A 62 15.48 -2.42 15.68
N HIS A 63 14.40 -3.04 16.14
CA HIS A 63 13.96 -2.90 17.52
C HIS A 63 14.96 -3.49 18.53
N LEU A 64 15.66 -4.57 18.18
CA LEU A 64 16.72 -5.14 18.99
C LEU A 64 17.99 -4.27 19.00
N ALA A 65 18.25 -3.50 17.95
CA ALA A 65 19.41 -2.62 17.85
C ALA A 65 19.41 -1.55 18.96
N PHE A 66 18.24 -1.17 19.46
CA PHE A 66 18.11 -0.26 20.62
C PHE A 66 18.68 -0.82 21.91
N LEU A 67 18.79 -2.15 22.06
CA LEU A 67 19.35 -2.76 23.27
C LEU A 67 20.88 -2.70 23.30
N GLY A 68 21.53 -2.46 22.16
CA GLY A 68 22.98 -2.49 22.02
C GLY A 68 23.55 -1.36 21.19
N ASP A 69 22.79 -0.27 21.00
CA ASP A 69 23.14 0.91 20.20
C ASP A 69 23.80 0.57 18.85
N LEU A 70 23.27 -0.44 18.17
CA LEU A 70 23.86 -0.91 16.92
C LEU A 70 23.62 0.11 15.81
N ARG A 71 24.69 0.43 15.07
CA ARG A 71 24.59 1.28 13.90
C ARG A 71 23.66 0.70 12.83
N PRO A 72 22.90 1.53 12.09
CA PRO A 72 22.07 1.12 10.97
C PRO A 72 22.80 0.23 9.95
N SER A 73 24.02 0.60 9.56
CA SER A 73 24.83 -0.16 8.58
C SER A 73 25.15 -1.58 9.08
N VAL A 74 25.46 -1.73 10.36
CA VAL A 74 25.73 -3.02 11.00
C VAL A 74 24.46 -3.86 11.06
N THR A 75 23.35 -3.26 11.49
CA THR A 75 22.03 -3.90 11.53
C THR A 75 21.62 -4.41 10.15
N PHE A 76 21.85 -3.63 9.10
CA PHE A 76 21.58 -4.01 7.72
C PHE A 76 22.48 -5.16 7.23
N ARG A 77 23.76 -5.18 7.57
CA ARG A 77 24.66 -6.30 7.23
C ARG A 77 24.28 -7.59 7.94
N ILE A 78 23.89 -7.52 9.22
CA ILE A 78 23.35 -8.67 9.98
C ILE A 78 22.09 -9.19 9.29
N TRP A 79 21.19 -8.29 8.89
CA TRP A 79 19.99 -8.64 8.13
C TRP A 79 20.31 -9.35 6.81
N LEU A 80 21.25 -8.85 6.01
CA LEU A 80 21.68 -9.48 4.75
C LEU A 80 22.18 -10.93 4.98
N LEU A 81 23.06 -11.11 5.97
CA LEU A 81 23.59 -12.42 6.34
C LEU A 81 22.47 -13.37 6.77
N ALA A 82 21.55 -12.89 7.63
CA ALA A 82 20.44 -13.69 8.10
C ALA A 82 19.47 -14.07 6.97
N CYS A 83 19.18 -13.16 6.04
CA CYS A 83 18.41 -13.46 4.84
C CYS A 83 19.08 -14.52 3.94
N ALA A 84 20.40 -14.43 3.73
CA ALA A 84 21.14 -15.44 2.97
C ALA A 84 21.07 -16.82 3.65
N VAL A 85 21.26 -16.88 4.96
CA VAL A 85 21.12 -18.12 5.74
C VAL A 85 19.71 -18.70 5.62
N LEU A 86 18.67 -17.88 5.77
CA LEU A 86 17.27 -18.31 5.63
C LEU A 86 16.98 -18.85 4.22
N ALA A 87 17.50 -18.21 3.18
CA ALA A 87 17.36 -18.67 1.80
C ALA A 87 18.05 -20.03 1.59
N VAL A 88 19.28 -20.21 2.08
CA VAL A 88 19.99 -21.49 2.02
C VAL A 88 19.21 -22.59 2.75
N VAL A 89 18.73 -22.32 3.96
CA VAL A 89 17.92 -23.27 4.73
C VAL A 89 16.62 -23.63 4.00
N ALA A 90 15.95 -22.66 3.37
CA ALA A 90 14.75 -22.91 2.59
C ALA A 90 15.02 -23.80 1.38
N VAL A 91 16.11 -23.55 0.64
CA VAL A 91 16.53 -24.37 -0.50
C VAL A 91 16.90 -25.79 -0.06
N LEU A 92 17.66 -25.94 1.03
CA LEU A 92 18.03 -27.24 1.58
C LEU A 92 16.79 -28.05 2.03
N ARG A 93 15.83 -27.40 2.70
CA ARG A 93 14.56 -28.05 3.09
C ARG A 93 13.73 -28.44 1.87
N ALA A 94 13.70 -27.62 0.82
CA ALA A 94 13.02 -27.93 -0.43
C ALA A 94 13.66 -29.13 -1.14
N ARG A 95 14.99 -29.26 -1.13
CA ARG A 95 15.71 -30.41 -1.71
C ARG A 95 15.52 -31.70 -0.90
N ARG A 96 15.44 -31.61 0.43
CA ARG A 96 15.24 -32.77 1.31
C ARG A 96 13.81 -33.33 1.25
N ARG A 97 12.82 -32.50 0.94
CA ARG A 97 11.47 -32.95 0.55
C ARG A 97 11.57 -33.47 -0.88
N GLY A 98 12.05 -34.70 -1.06
CA GLY A 98 12.27 -35.31 -2.37
C GLY A 98 10.98 -35.37 -3.22
N PRO A 99 11.10 -35.69 -4.52
CA PRO A 99 9.96 -35.74 -5.47
C PRO A 99 8.89 -36.79 -5.11
N ALA A 100 9.14 -37.64 -4.11
CA ALA A 100 8.34 -38.82 -3.79
C ALA A 100 7.00 -38.52 -3.07
N ASP A 101 6.81 -37.31 -2.54
CA ASP A 101 5.55 -36.90 -1.89
C ASP A 101 4.63 -36.05 -2.80
N SER A 102 4.99 -35.91 -4.08
CA SER A 102 4.15 -35.28 -5.09
C SER A 102 3.82 -36.27 -6.19
N THR A 103 3.14 -37.36 -5.86
CA THR A 103 2.33 -38.06 -6.85
C THR A 103 1.20 -37.10 -7.23
N PRO A 104 1.14 -36.56 -8.45
CA PRO A 104 -0.13 -36.07 -8.95
C PRO A 104 -1.00 -37.32 -8.99
N ALA A 105 -2.09 -37.36 -8.22
CA ALA A 105 -3.15 -38.28 -8.55
C ALA A 105 -3.58 -37.93 -9.99
N ASP A 106 -3.11 -38.71 -10.96
CA ASP A 106 -3.63 -38.76 -12.32
C ASP A 106 -5.05 -39.32 -12.23
N SER A 107 -5.96 -38.50 -11.73
CA SER A 107 -7.38 -38.63 -11.99
C SER A 107 -7.59 -37.91 -13.32
N ALA A 108 -7.52 -38.68 -14.42
CA ALA A 108 -8.06 -38.23 -15.68
C ALA A 108 -9.46 -37.64 -15.42
N PRO A 109 -9.75 -36.40 -15.86
CA PRO A 109 -11.11 -35.90 -15.78
C PRO A 109 -11.91 -36.67 -16.84
N THR A 110 -12.53 -37.77 -16.45
CA THR A 110 -13.75 -38.21 -17.13
C THR A 110 -14.69 -37.02 -17.06
N ALA A 111 -14.99 -36.47 -18.23
CA ALA A 111 -16.03 -35.47 -18.42
C ALA A 111 -17.37 -36.12 -18.11
N GLN A 112 -17.65 -36.31 -16.82
CA GLN A 112 -18.95 -36.67 -16.32
C GLN A 112 -19.64 -35.34 -16.00
N GLU A 113 -20.53 -34.95 -16.91
CA GLU A 113 -21.53 -33.91 -16.68
C GLU A 113 -22.45 -34.38 -15.54
N ASP A 114 -21.96 -34.32 -14.32
CA ASP A 114 -22.78 -34.65 -13.16
C ASP A 114 -23.70 -33.48 -12.84
N ALA A 115 -24.97 -33.88 -12.73
CA ALA A 115 -26.16 -33.10 -12.45
C ALA A 115 -25.89 -31.86 -11.58
N VAL A 116 -26.39 -30.72 -12.08
CA VAL A 116 -26.51 -29.46 -11.36
C VAL A 116 -27.39 -29.69 -10.13
N SER A 117 -26.78 -30.13 -9.04
CA SER A 117 -27.38 -30.01 -7.71
C SER A 117 -27.58 -28.52 -7.47
N ALA A 118 -28.85 -28.12 -7.45
CA ALA A 118 -29.25 -26.73 -7.28
C ALA A 118 -28.55 -26.19 -6.03
N PRO A 119 -27.94 -24.98 -6.09
CA PRO A 119 -27.41 -24.37 -4.88
C PRO A 119 -28.53 -24.31 -3.85
N PRO A 120 -28.23 -24.50 -2.54
CA PRO A 120 -29.25 -24.29 -1.51
C PRO A 120 -29.89 -22.94 -1.76
N ALA A 121 -31.23 -22.92 -1.80
CA ALA A 121 -32.00 -21.74 -2.16
C ALA A 121 -31.65 -20.63 -1.16
N ALA A 122 -30.78 -19.70 -1.57
CA ALA A 122 -30.59 -18.48 -0.82
C ALA A 122 -31.95 -17.82 -0.69
N ASP A 123 -32.30 -17.32 0.49
CA ASP A 123 -33.55 -16.60 0.70
C ASP A 123 -33.61 -15.44 -0.30
N ARG A 124 -34.42 -15.65 -1.35
CA ARG A 124 -34.47 -14.75 -2.49
C ARG A 124 -34.99 -13.38 -2.08
N ARG A 125 -35.86 -13.33 -1.07
CA ARG A 125 -36.40 -12.06 -0.54
C ARG A 125 -35.30 -11.30 0.19
N LEU A 126 -34.54 -11.98 1.05
CA LEU A 126 -33.40 -11.36 1.73
C LEU A 126 -32.32 -10.91 0.73
N LEU A 127 -32.00 -11.71 -0.29
CA LEU A 127 -31.06 -11.31 -1.34
C LEU A 127 -31.51 -10.07 -2.09
N ILE A 128 -32.78 -10.01 -2.51
CA ILE A 128 -33.34 -8.83 -3.18
C ILE A 128 -33.26 -7.62 -2.23
N GLY A 129 -33.66 -7.77 -0.98
CA GLY A 129 -33.59 -6.71 0.03
C GLY A 129 -32.16 -6.18 0.23
N VAL A 130 -31.17 -7.07 0.30
CA VAL A 130 -29.75 -6.71 0.41
C VAL A 130 -29.27 -5.95 -0.81
N LEU A 131 -29.61 -6.41 -2.02
CA LEU A 131 -29.21 -5.73 -3.26
C LEU A 131 -29.87 -4.36 -3.41
N VAL A 132 -31.14 -4.23 -3.03
CA VAL A 132 -31.84 -2.93 -3.01
C VAL A 132 -31.21 -2.01 -1.99
N ALA A 133 -30.98 -2.46 -0.75
CA ALA A 133 -30.34 -1.67 0.29
C ALA A 133 -28.91 -1.23 -0.12
N ALA A 134 -28.14 -2.13 -0.74
CA ALA A 134 -26.79 -1.83 -1.25
C ALA A 134 -26.82 -0.81 -2.38
N ALA A 135 -27.78 -0.91 -3.31
CA ALA A 135 -27.94 0.04 -4.41
C ALA A 135 -28.37 1.41 -3.89
N VAL A 136 -29.34 1.47 -2.96
CA VAL A 136 -29.76 2.71 -2.31
C VAL A 136 -28.57 3.34 -1.57
N ALA A 137 -27.81 2.57 -0.80
CA ALA A 137 -26.64 3.04 -0.09
C ALA A 137 -25.57 3.61 -1.04
N ALA A 138 -25.23 2.87 -2.10
CA ALA A 138 -24.24 3.29 -3.08
C ALA A 138 -24.64 4.56 -3.84
N VAL A 139 -25.88 4.61 -4.33
CA VAL A 139 -26.38 5.77 -5.08
C VAL A 139 -26.49 6.98 -4.17
N SER A 140 -27.08 6.85 -2.98
CA SER A 140 -27.21 7.97 -2.02
C SER A 140 -25.85 8.47 -1.51
N ALA A 141 -24.88 7.58 -1.26
CA ALA A 141 -23.52 7.98 -0.88
C ALA A 141 -22.78 8.69 -2.02
N GLY A 142 -22.95 8.21 -3.26
CA GLY A 142 -22.39 8.88 -4.44
C GLY A 142 -23.02 10.24 -4.74
N LEU A 143 -24.30 10.43 -4.38
CA LEU A 143 -25.02 11.70 -4.52
C LEU A 143 -24.80 12.67 -3.35
N ALA A 144 -24.33 12.19 -2.19
CA ALA A 144 -24.00 13.05 -1.06
C ALA A 144 -22.94 14.06 -1.51
N ASN A 145 -23.30 15.36 -1.54
CA ASN A 145 -22.52 16.49 -2.07
C ASN A 145 -22.67 16.78 -3.58
N THR A 146 -23.73 16.28 -4.22
CA THR A 146 -24.25 16.84 -5.48
C THR A 146 -25.28 17.93 -5.17
N SER A 147 -25.92 18.51 -6.20
CA SER A 147 -27.03 19.46 -6.01
C SER A 147 -28.23 18.85 -5.27
N VAL A 148 -28.28 17.53 -5.12
CA VAL A 148 -29.29 16.81 -4.35
C VAL A 148 -28.82 16.68 -2.90
N ASN A 149 -29.48 17.38 -1.98
CA ASN A 149 -29.17 17.32 -0.55
C ASN A 149 -29.70 16.02 0.07
N VAL A 150 -28.88 14.96 0.02
CA VAL A 150 -29.19 13.66 0.62
C VAL A 150 -28.56 13.59 2.01
N SER A 151 -29.39 13.39 3.04
CA SER A 151 -28.92 13.16 4.41
C SER A 151 -28.04 11.91 4.48
N TRP A 152 -26.87 12.00 5.14
CA TRP A 152 -25.94 10.87 5.29
C TRP A 152 -26.54 9.67 6.05
N TRP A 153 -27.60 9.89 6.83
CA TRP A 153 -28.35 8.80 7.45
C TRP A 153 -28.91 7.79 6.44
N ILE A 154 -29.25 8.23 5.22
CA ILE A 154 -29.79 7.35 4.17
C ILE A 154 -28.74 6.33 3.72
N PRO A 155 -27.54 6.72 3.24
CA PRO A 155 -26.50 5.76 2.90
C PRO A 155 -26.00 4.97 4.11
N ALA A 156 -25.89 5.59 5.29
CA ALA A 156 -25.44 4.90 6.49
C ALA A 156 -26.38 3.74 6.90
N VAL A 157 -27.68 4.01 7.03
CA VAL A 157 -28.67 2.99 7.43
C VAL A 157 -28.82 1.92 6.34
N SER A 158 -28.94 2.33 5.07
CA SER A 158 -29.09 1.39 3.96
C SER A 158 -27.84 0.52 3.81
N GLY A 159 -26.65 1.09 3.99
CA GLY A 159 -25.37 0.38 3.95
C GLY A 159 -25.19 -0.58 5.13
N LEU A 160 -25.67 -0.21 6.31
CA LEU A 160 -25.70 -1.09 7.47
C LEU A 160 -26.65 -2.27 7.25
N LEU A 161 -27.86 -2.02 6.74
CA LEU A 161 -28.83 -3.07 6.39
C LEU A 161 -28.28 -4.02 5.32
N ALA A 162 -27.64 -3.48 4.28
CA ALA A 162 -26.98 -4.27 3.25
C ALA A 162 -25.86 -5.15 3.82
N ALA A 163 -25.01 -4.60 4.68
CA ALA A 163 -23.91 -5.34 5.29
C ALA A 163 -24.38 -6.43 6.26
N VAL A 164 -25.37 -6.14 7.11
CA VAL A 164 -25.98 -7.12 8.03
C VAL A 164 -26.65 -8.23 7.24
N GLY A 165 -27.52 -7.90 6.28
CA GLY A 165 -28.20 -8.89 5.46
C GLY A 165 -27.23 -9.71 4.59
N GLY A 166 -26.20 -9.08 4.03
CA GLY A 166 -25.13 -9.75 3.30
C GLY A 166 -24.36 -10.74 4.17
N LEU A 167 -24.00 -10.34 5.40
CA LEU A 167 -23.36 -11.23 6.37
C LEU A 167 -24.26 -12.40 6.76
N LEU A 168 -25.56 -12.17 6.98
CA LEU A 168 -26.53 -13.22 7.28
C LEU A 168 -26.67 -14.21 6.11
N LEU A 169 -26.76 -13.74 4.87
CA LEU A 169 -26.81 -14.60 3.67
C LEU A 169 -25.55 -15.45 3.53
N VAL A 170 -24.37 -14.85 3.68
CA VAL A 170 -23.10 -15.56 3.58
C VAL A 170 -22.94 -16.57 4.73
N ARG A 171 -23.38 -16.20 5.95
CA ARG A 171 -23.40 -17.11 7.10
C ARG A 171 -24.36 -18.28 6.89
N GLN A 172 -25.57 -18.05 6.41
CA GLN A 172 -26.54 -19.10 6.09
C GLN A 172 -25.96 -20.05 5.03
N ALA A 173 -25.38 -19.50 3.96
CA ALA A 173 -24.72 -20.29 2.92
C ALA A 173 -23.51 -21.08 3.44
N TRP A 174 -22.82 -20.58 4.47
CA TRP A 174 -21.76 -21.31 5.14
C TRP A 174 -22.31 -22.49 5.94
N LEU A 175 -23.31 -22.26 6.78
CA LEU A 175 -23.84 -23.26 7.70
C LEU A 175 -24.66 -24.34 6.97
N GLY A 176 -25.42 -23.98 5.93
CA GLY A 176 -26.29 -24.88 5.18
C GLY A 176 -25.66 -25.55 3.96
N GLY A 177 -24.42 -25.20 3.59
CA GLY A 177 -23.75 -25.80 2.43
C GLY A 177 -23.00 -27.10 2.78
N PRO A 178 -22.94 -28.11 1.89
CA PRO A 178 -22.09 -29.29 2.08
C PRO A 178 -20.63 -28.87 2.30
N ALA A 179 -19.92 -29.61 3.18
CA ALA A 179 -18.52 -29.34 3.53
C ALA A 179 -17.68 -29.20 2.25
N PRO A 180 -16.81 -28.18 2.13
CA PRO A 180 -16.11 -27.95 0.87
C PRO A 180 -14.98 -28.95 0.67
N THR A 181 -14.99 -29.64 -0.47
CA THR A 181 -13.76 -30.11 -1.12
C THR A 181 -13.93 -29.80 -2.60
N PRO A 182 -13.47 -28.61 -3.02
CA PRO A 182 -12.16 -28.60 -3.65
C PRO A 182 -11.23 -27.53 -3.05
N ALA A 183 -9.93 -27.86 -3.04
CA ALA A 183 -8.88 -26.90 -2.78
C ALA A 183 -9.03 -25.67 -3.70
N ALA A 184 -8.57 -24.51 -3.22
CA ALA A 184 -8.52 -23.32 -4.05
C ALA A 184 -7.76 -23.62 -5.35
N PRO A 185 -8.28 -23.23 -6.53
CA PRO A 185 -7.57 -23.47 -7.77
C PRO A 185 -6.23 -22.76 -7.71
N ALA A 186 -5.14 -23.48 -7.98
CA ALA A 186 -3.81 -22.90 -8.06
C ALA A 186 -3.73 -21.96 -9.28
N PRO A 187 -2.96 -20.86 -9.21
CA PRO A 187 -2.75 -20.01 -10.36
C PRO A 187 -2.02 -20.77 -11.46
N THR A 188 -2.53 -20.66 -12.68
CA THR A 188 -1.83 -21.24 -13.84
C THR A 188 -0.57 -20.42 -14.15
N PRO A 189 0.46 -21.00 -14.79
CA PRO A 189 1.66 -20.27 -15.18
C PRO A 189 1.37 -19.01 -16.02
N ALA A 190 0.39 -19.07 -16.93
CA ALA A 190 0.00 -17.93 -17.75
C ALA A 190 -0.62 -16.79 -16.94
N GLN A 191 -1.43 -17.11 -15.93
CA GLN A 191 -2.01 -16.14 -15.02
C GLN A 191 -0.95 -15.45 -14.17
N SER A 192 -0.02 -16.22 -13.60
CA SER A 192 1.11 -15.66 -12.84
C SER A 192 2.05 -14.85 -13.73
N ALA A 193 2.33 -15.29 -14.96
CA ALA A 193 3.11 -14.52 -15.93
C ALA A 193 2.46 -13.17 -16.25
N TYR A 194 1.15 -13.14 -16.47
CA TYR A 194 0.41 -11.89 -16.67
C TYR A 194 0.57 -10.93 -15.48
N ALA A 195 0.36 -11.44 -14.26
CA ALA A 195 0.54 -10.64 -13.05
C ALA A 195 1.97 -10.12 -12.88
N LEU A 196 2.98 -10.93 -13.20
CA LEU A 196 4.39 -10.54 -13.18
C LEU A 196 4.67 -9.42 -14.19
N VAL A 197 4.22 -9.57 -15.44
CA VAL A 197 4.38 -8.54 -16.48
C VAL A 197 3.73 -7.22 -16.05
N VAL A 198 2.48 -7.27 -15.59
CA VAL A 198 1.78 -6.07 -15.08
C VAL A 198 2.55 -5.46 -13.91
N SER A 199 3.03 -6.26 -12.96
CA SER A 199 3.79 -5.75 -11.81
C SER A 199 5.08 -5.06 -12.22
N VAL A 200 5.81 -5.61 -13.20
CA VAL A 200 7.03 -4.99 -13.74
C VAL A 200 6.72 -3.69 -14.48
N LEU A 201 5.66 -3.66 -15.30
CA LEU A 201 5.23 -2.42 -15.99
C LEU A 201 4.86 -1.32 -14.98
N VAL A 202 4.18 -1.68 -13.89
CA VAL A 202 3.87 -0.75 -12.80
C VAL A 202 5.16 -0.27 -12.11
N GLY A 203 6.12 -1.17 -11.86
CA GLY A 203 7.45 -0.79 -11.37
C GLY A 203 8.18 0.17 -12.31
N ILE A 204 8.13 -0.06 -13.62
CA ILE A 204 8.75 0.83 -14.61
C ILE A 204 8.08 2.22 -14.59
N SER A 205 6.75 2.29 -14.47
CA SER A 205 6.06 3.58 -14.42
C SER A 205 6.45 4.44 -13.20
N SER A 206 6.95 3.83 -12.11
CA SER A 206 7.34 4.56 -10.91
C SER A 206 8.53 5.50 -11.13
N PHE A 207 9.35 5.26 -12.15
CA PHE A 207 10.47 6.11 -12.56
C PHE A 207 10.02 7.42 -13.22
N PHE A 208 8.88 7.41 -13.90
CA PHE A 208 8.42 8.50 -14.76
C PHE A 208 7.34 9.36 -14.11
N LEU A 209 6.69 8.86 -13.06
CA LEU A 209 5.63 9.56 -12.33
C LEU A 209 6.20 10.16 -11.04
N ALA A 210 6.24 11.49 -10.95
CA ALA A 210 6.78 12.21 -9.81
C ALA A 210 5.67 12.96 -9.05
N ARG A 211 5.39 12.55 -7.81
CA ARG A 211 4.53 13.32 -6.90
C ARG A 211 5.40 14.07 -5.90
N ASN A 212 5.33 15.39 -5.94
CA ASN A 212 5.96 16.23 -4.93
C ASN A 212 5.06 16.27 -3.67
N THR A 213 5.41 15.47 -2.67
CA THR A 213 4.68 15.44 -1.39
C THR A 213 5.44 16.23 -0.33
N PRO A 214 4.80 17.16 0.40
CA PRO A 214 5.46 17.88 1.50
C PRO A 214 5.93 16.97 2.64
N ASP A 215 5.40 15.74 2.73
CA ASP A 215 5.79 14.74 3.73
C ASP A 215 7.19 14.15 3.50
N ASP A 216 7.75 14.28 2.28
CA ASP A 216 9.06 13.71 1.95
C ASP A 216 10.22 14.33 2.73
N VAL A 217 10.05 15.58 3.21
CA VAL A 217 11.05 16.22 4.07
C VAL A 217 11.33 15.39 5.33
N TYR A 218 10.31 14.71 5.85
CA TYR A 218 10.48 13.81 6.97
C TYR A 218 10.91 12.42 6.50
N TYR A 219 10.14 11.79 5.60
CA TYR A 219 10.39 10.38 5.24
C TYR A 219 11.74 10.19 4.56
N VAL A 220 11.97 10.95 3.47
CA VAL A 220 13.21 10.86 2.70
C VAL A 220 14.35 11.57 3.44
N GLY A 221 14.06 12.70 4.11
CA GLY A 221 15.05 13.40 4.92
C GLY A 221 15.60 12.54 6.07
N LYS A 222 14.76 11.71 6.71
CA LYS A 222 15.22 10.74 7.72
C LYS A 222 16.14 9.69 7.11
N SER A 223 15.80 9.13 5.94
CA SER A 223 16.69 8.21 5.24
C SER A 223 18.03 8.84 4.89
N VAL A 224 18.04 10.09 4.42
CA VAL A 224 19.26 10.85 4.10
C VAL A 224 20.11 11.08 5.35
N TRP A 225 19.49 11.52 6.45
CA TRP A 225 20.13 11.68 7.75
C TRP A 225 20.85 10.40 8.18
N ILE A 226 20.13 9.26 8.12
CA ILE A 226 20.67 7.95 8.51
C ILE A 226 21.79 7.52 7.57
N ALA A 227 21.66 7.78 6.27
CA ALA A 227 22.66 7.39 5.28
C ALA A 227 23.99 8.14 5.46
N GLU A 228 23.92 9.45 5.74
CA GLU A 228 25.12 10.29 5.91
C GLU A 228 25.75 10.15 7.30
N ARG A 229 24.97 9.86 8.35
CA ARG A 229 25.47 9.81 9.75
C ARG A 229 25.61 8.41 10.35
N ASP A 230 25.04 7.39 9.71
CA ASP A 230 24.96 6.02 10.24
C ASP A 230 24.45 5.98 11.70
N LEU A 231 23.42 6.80 11.96
CA LEU A 231 22.81 7.00 13.28
C LEU A 231 21.29 7.12 13.16
N ILE A 232 20.56 6.44 14.05
CA ILE A 232 19.10 6.52 14.13
C ILE A 232 18.73 7.74 14.95
N PRO A 233 18.02 8.74 14.39
CA PRO A 233 17.51 9.84 15.20
C PRO A 233 16.34 9.35 16.05
N LEU A 234 16.53 9.34 17.37
CA LEU A 234 15.49 9.03 18.37
C LEU A 234 14.69 10.25 18.78
N ASN A 235 15.24 11.44 18.55
CA ASN A 235 14.70 12.75 18.88
C ASN A 235 14.39 13.53 17.58
N ASP A 236 13.96 14.78 17.71
CA ASP A 236 13.69 15.63 16.55
C ASP A 236 14.97 15.93 15.75
N PHE A 237 15.10 15.31 14.57
CA PHE A 237 16.20 15.59 13.65
C PHE A 237 15.92 16.75 12.68
N LEU A 238 14.67 17.20 12.56
CA LEU A 238 14.28 18.19 11.57
C LEU A 238 14.64 19.61 12.00
N PHE A 239 14.33 20.00 13.24
CA PHE A 239 14.57 21.37 13.72
C PHE A 239 15.77 21.50 14.65
N SER A 240 16.10 20.45 15.39
CA SER A 240 17.03 20.53 16.53
C SER A 240 18.18 19.54 16.49
N GLU A 241 18.37 18.82 15.38
CA GLU A 241 19.51 17.91 15.23
C GLU A 241 19.59 16.83 16.32
N ASN A 242 18.46 16.19 16.59
CA ASN A 242 18.29 15.12 17.57
C ASN A 242 18.44 15.59 19.05
N VAL A 243 18.23 16.89 19.32
CA VAL A 243 18.31 17.48 20.67
C VAL A 243 16.95 17.59 21.36
N LEU A 244 15.93 18.14 20.70
CA LEU A 244 14.59 18.27 21.28
C LEU A 244 13.87 16.93 21.26
N PRO A 245 12.94 16.67 22.20
CA PRO A 245 12.19 15.41 22.27
C PRO A 245 11.58 14.99 20.93
N SER A 246 11.41 13.69 20.73
CA SER A 246 10.77 13.13 19.54
C SER A 246 9.38 13.74 19.30
N MET A 247 9.06 14.07 18.06
CA MET A 247 7.71 14.52 17.68
C MET A 247 6.67 13.42 17.95
N GLY A 248 5.55 13.77 18.59
CA GLY A 248 4.53 12.81 19.04
C GLY A 248 3.84 12.08 17.89
N SER A 249 3.74 12.71 16.71
CA SER A 249 3.25 12.07 15.48
C SER A 249 4.16 10.96 14.94
N GLN A 250 5.40 10.83 15.43
CA GLN A 250 6.45 10.05 14.79
C GLN A 250 7.36 9.30 15.78
N PRO A 251 6.80 8.38 16.60
CA PRO A 251 7.63 7.49 17.42
C PRO A 251 8.64 6.73 16.58
N PRO A 252 9.81 6.35 17.14
CA PRO A 252 10.85 5.57 16.47
C PRO A 252 10.47 4.08 16.34
N ILE A 253 9.23 3.79 15.95
CA ILE A 253 8.69 2.44 15.72
C ILE A 253 8.81 2.03 14.25
N PRO A 254 8.47 2.86 13.25
CA PRO A 254 8.66 2.49 11.86
C PRO A 254 10.15 2.37 11.52
N SER A 255 10.50 1.29 10.82
CA SER A 255 11.86 0.92 10.46
C SER A 255 12.17 1.14 8.97
N ILE A 256 11.19 1.55 8.15
CA ILE A 256 11.36 1.64 6.69
C ILE A 256 12.35 2.73 6.26
N GLU A 257 12.33 3.90 6.89
CA GLU A 257 13.29 4.98 6.61
C GLU A 257 14.71 4.58 7.06
N VAL A 258 14.80 3.80 8.13
CA VAL A 258 16.08 3.26 8.62
C VAL A 258 16.63 2.20 7.67
N PHE A 259 15.76 1.35 7.13
CA PHE A 259 16.12 0.36 6.10
C PHE A 259 16.70 1.05 4.86
N ASP A 260 16.02 2.07 4.36
CA ASP A 260 16.44 2.83 3.17
C ASP A 260 17.76 3.57 3.40
N GLY A 261 17.89 4.31 4.52
CA GLY A 261 19.13 4.99 4.88
C GLY A 261 20.32 4.05 5.07
N ALA A 262 20.12 2.91 5.75
CA ALA A 262 21.17 1.91 5.94
C ALA A 262 21.57 1.23 4.63
N PHE A 263 20.59 0.93 3.76
CA PHE A 263 20.85 0.40 2.41
C PHE A 263 21.69 1.38 1.60
N ALA A 264 21.31 2.66 1.58
CA ALA A 264 22.02 3.72 0.88
C ALA A 264 23.46 3.89 1.38
N ASN A 265 23.66 3.87 2.70
CA ASN A 265 24.98 3.92 3.34
C ASN A 265 25.87 2.74 2.92
N VAL A 266 25.35 1.50 3.02
CA VAL A 266 26.12 0.27 2.73
C VAL A 266 26.46 0.15 1.25
N VAL A 267 25.56 0.57 0.35
CA VAL A 267 25.79 0.54 -1.10
C VAL A 267 26.63 1.72 -1.59
N GLY A 268 26.70 2.81 -0.81
CA GLY A 268 27.43 4.02 -1.19
C GLY A 268 26.72 4.87 -2.24
N ILE A 269 25.37 4.88 -2.21
CA ILE A 269 24.55 5.72 -3.09
C ILE A 269 23.71 6.69 -2.26
N HIS A 270 23.31 7.82 -2.88
CA HIS A 270 22.45 8.79 -2.22
C HIS A 270 21.09 8.17 -1.82
N ALA A 271 20.63 8.39 -0.58
CA ALA A 271 19.39 7.78 -0.07
C ALA A 271 18.16 8.05 -0.94
N SER A 272 17.93 9.30 -1.37
CA SER A 272 16.84 9.64 -2.30
C SER A 272 16.92 8.88 -3.64
N SER A 273 18.12 8.60 -4.15
CA SER A 273 18.31 7.77 -5.35
C SER A 273 18.04 6.29 -5.05
N ALA A 274 18.51 5.80 -3.90
CA ALA A 274 18.24 4.43 -3.43
C ALA A 274 16.72 4.18 -3.31
N LEU A 275 16.02 5.11 -2.67
CA LEU A 275 14.58 5.04 -2.48
C LEU A 275 13.82 5.06 -3.81
N TRP A 276 14.02 6.09 -4.64
CA TRP A 276 13.17 6.30 -5.82
C TRP A 276 13.59 5.47 -7.03
N TYR A 277 14.87 5.11 -7.17
CA TYR A 277 15.35 4.34 -8.32
C TYR A 277 15.51 2.85 -8.05
N VAL A 278 15.56 2.40 -6.79
CA VAL A 278 15.70 0.98 -6.45
C VAL A 278 14.51 0.48 -5.65
N LEU A 279 14.29 1.03 -4.45
CA LEU A 279 13.30 0.48 -3.53
C LEU A 279 11.87 0.67 -4.04
N LEU A 280 11.53 1.84 -4.55
CA LEU A 280 10.19 2.15 -5.03
C LEU A 280 9.71 1.22 -6.17
N PRO A 281 10.46 0.98 -7.25
CA PRO A 281 10.05 0.03 -8.28
C PRO A 281 9.85 -1.38 -7.72
N ILE A 282 10.69 -1.82 -6.76
CA ILE A 282 10.55 -3.11 -6.08
C ILE A 282 9.25 -3.14 -5.25
N MET A 283 9.01 -2.10 -4.45
CA MET A 283 7.79 -1.91 -3.66
C MET A 283 6.54 -1.95 -4.56
N ALA A 284 6.59 -1.31 -5.72
CA ALA A 284 5.51 -1.29 -6.70
C ALA A 284 5.19 -2.68 -7.25
N VAL A 285 6.23 -3.45 -7.60
CA VAL A 285 6.09 -4.85 -8.03
C VAL A 285 5.42 -5.67 -6.92
N LEU A 286 5.92 -5.56 -5.68
CA LEU A 286 5.40 -6.32 -4.53
C LEU A 286 3.95 -5.97 -4.20
N ALA A 287 3.56 -4.69 -4.26
CA ALA A 287 2.19 -4.25 -4.04
C ALA A 287 1.22 -4.83 -5.08
N VAL A 288 1.62 -4.82 -6.36
CA VAL A 288 0.80 -5.40 -7.44
C VAL A 288 0.67 -6.92 -7.28
N LEU A 289 1.74 -7.62 -6.91
CA LEU A 289 1.70 -9.06 -6.66
C LEU A 289 0.84 -9.40 -5.43
N ALA A 290 0.88 -8.58 -4.38
CA ALA A 290 -0.01 -8.72 -3.22
C ALA A 290 -1.48 -8.62 -3.63
N LEU A 291 -1.83 -7.61 -4.43
CA LEU A 291 -3.18 -7.42 -4.97
C LEU A 291 -3.60 -8.60 -5.86
N TRP A 292 -2.71 -9.08 -6.74
CA TRP A 292 -2.95 -10.26 -7.57
C TRP A 292 -3.29 -11.48 -6.73
N ARG A 293 -2.48 -11.78 -5.70
CA ARG A 293 -2.67 -12.98 -4.87
C ARG A 293 -4.02 -12.95 -4.15
N LEU A 294 -4.40 -11.81 -3.57
CA LEU A 294 -5.71 -11.69 -2.94
C LEU A 294 -6.84 -11.82 -3.97
N THR A 295 -6.75 -11.08 -5.09
CA THR A 295 -7.78 -11.08 -6.13
C THR A 295 -7.97 -12.48 -6.72
N HIS A 296 -6.88 -13.20 -6.99
CA HIS A 296 -6.93 -14.58 -7.46
C HIS A 296 -7.58 -15.52 -6.43
N ARG A 297 -7.26 -15.33 -5.14
CA ARG A 297 -7.82 -16.13 -4.04
C ARG A 297 -9.31 -15.90 -3.82
N TRP A 298 -9.76 -14.65 -4.00
CA TRP A 298 -11.12 -14.21 -3.72
C TRP A 298 -12.04 -14.28 -4.93
N ALA A 299 -11.54 -14.12 -6.15
CA ALA A 299 -12.34 -14.23 -7.36
C ALA A 299 -12.63 -15.71 -7.68
N PRO A 300 -13.89 -16.17 -7.55
CA PRO A 300 -14.21 -17.57 -7.87
C PRO A 300 -14.07 -17.88 -9.36
N ARG A 301 -14.09 -16.85 -10.22
CA ARG A 301 -14.04 -16.93 -11.69
C ARG A 301 -13.36 -15.70 -12.25
N ARG A 302 -12.69 -15.86 -13.40
CA ARG A 302 -12.04 -14.78 -14.16
C ARG A 302 -11.09 -13.90 -13.31
N PRO A 303 -10.15 -14.50 -12.55
CA PRO A 303 -9.26 -13.74 -11.68
C PRO A 303 -8.42 -12.70 -12.43
N VAL A 304 -8.02 -12.99 -13.68
CA VAL A 304 -7.29 -12.06 -14.54
C VAL A 304 -8.12 -10.81 -14.85
N LEU A 305 -9.40 -10.96 -15.21
CA LEU A 305 -10.26 -9.83 -15.52
C LEU A 305 -10.49 -8.95 -14.29
N ALA A 306 -10.79 -9.57 -13.14
CA ALA A 306 -10.96 -8.86 -11.88
C ALA A 306 -9.70 -8.09 -11.48
N PHE A 307 -8.53 -8.71 -11.64
CA PHE A 307 -7.25 -8.08 -11.37
C PHE A 307 -6.96 -6.91 -12.33
N THR A 308 -7.25 -7.05 -13.62
CA THR A 308 -7.10 -5.96 -14.59
C THR A 308 -7.97 -4.76 -14.22
N VAL A 309 -9.23 -4.98 -13.83
CA VAL A 309 -10.12 -3.91 -13.37
C VAL A 309 -9.60 -3.27 -12.08
N ALA A 310 -9.03 -4.05 -11.16
CA ALA A 310 -8.43 -3.54 -9.94
C ALA A 310 -7.21 -2.63 -10.20
N ILE A 311 -6.33 -3.02 -11.13
CA ILE A 311 -5.19 -2.19 -11.57
C ILE A 311 -5.68 -0.93 -12.29
N ALA A 312 -6.68 -1.06 -13.18
CA ALA A 312 -7.27 0.09 -13.86
C ALA A 312 -7.86 1.10 -12.86
N TYR A 313 -8.54 0.62 -11.81
CA TYR A 313 -9.02 1.47 -10.72
C TYR A 313 -7.86 2.23 -10.05
N LEU A 314 -6.77 1.53 -9.66
CA LEU A 314 -5.63 2.19 -9.01
C LEU A 314 -4.97 3.27 -9.88
N TYR A 315 -4.91 3.07 -11.20
CA TYR A 315 -4.30 4.02 -12.13
C TYR A 315 -5.22 5.18 -12.51
N LEU A 316 -6.51 4.91 -12.66
CA LEU A 316 -7.49 5.90 -13.13
C LEU A 316 -8.16 6.65 -11.97
N VAL A 317 -8.02 6.17 -10.74
CA VAL A 317 -8.70 6.68 -9.55
C VAL A 317 -7.69 7.07 -8.45
N ALA A 318 -6.83 8.05 -8.78
CA ALA A 318 -5.76 8.53 -7.91
C ALA A 318 -5.96 10.00 -7.49
N GLY A 319 -7.22 10.47 -7.46
CA GLY A 319 -7.58 11.90 -7.39
C GLY A 319 -6.98 12.71 -6.24
N GLY A 320 -7.81 13.06 -5.24
CA GLY A 320 -7.38 13.88 -4.11
C GLY A 320 -6.29 13.22 -3.24
N ASP A 321 -5.84 13.95 -2.22
CA ASP A 321 -4.76 13.55 -1.32
C ASP A 321 -4.97 12.20 -0.60
N ALA A 322 -6.23 11.82 -0.38
CA ALA A 322 -6.63 10.65 0.37
C ALA A 322 -7.39 9.57 -0.45
N ALA A 323 -7.51 9.76 -1.77
CA ALA A 323 -8.03 8.72 -2.65
C ALA A 323 -7.13 7.47 -2.57
N LEU A 324 -7.72 6.28 -2.60
CA LEU A 324 -6.95 5.04 -2.42
C LEU A 324 -5.86 4.84 -3.50
N GLY A 325 -6.11 5.20 -4.76
CA GLY A 325 -5.09 5.13 -5.81
C GLY A 325 -3.86 6.02 -5.55
N THR A 326 -4.04 7.11 -4.79
CA THR A 326 -2.94 8.01 -4.39
C THR A 326 -1.93 7.32 -3.46
N PHE A 327 -2.36 6.33 -2.67
CA PHE A 327 -1.50 5.53 -1.80
C PHE A 327 -0.79 4.37 -2.51
N HIS A 328 -1.03 4.19 -3.81
CA HIS A 328 -0.21 3.32 -4.63
C HIS A 328 1.03 4.10 -5.11
N LEU A 329 1.37 4.09 -6.39
CA LEU A 329 2.63 4.62 -6.91
C LEU A 329 2.99 6.07 -6.48
N PRO A 330 2.04 7.01 -6.36
CA PRO A 330 2.39 8.39 -6.01
C PRO A 330 2.95 8.54 -4.59
N ARG A 331 2.57 7.65 -3.66
CA ARG A 331 2.97 7.72 -2.23
C ARG A 331 3.47 6.39 -1.68
N LEU A 332 3.80 5.43 -2.54
CA LEU A 332 4.16 4.09 -2.11
C LEU A 332 5.42 4.06 -1.23
N HIS A 333 6.33 5.02 -1.47
CA HIS A 333 7.56 5.19 -0.70
C HIS A 333 7.33 5.74 0.71
N GLU A 334 6.20 6.41 0.96
CA GLU A 334 5.77 6.75 2.32
C GLU A 334 5.20 5.45 2.91
N GLY A 335 5.80 4.82 3.93
CA GLY A 335 5.48 3.44 4.33
C GLY A 335 3.97 3.11 4.54
N LYS A 336 3.14 4.12 4.82
CA LYS A 336 1.66 4.01 4.80
C LYS A 336 1.07 3.58 3.44
N GLY A 337 1.67 3.99 2.33
CA GLY A 337 1.31 3.55 0.99
C GLY A 337 1.52 2.05 0.79
N MET A 338 2.67 1.51 1.23
CA MET A 338 2.93 0.06 1.23
C MET A 338 1.99 -0.69 2.18
N PHE A 339 1.67 -0.11 3.34
CA PHE A 339 0.68 -0.68 4.24
C PHE A 339 -0.67 -0.89 3.55
N VAL A 340 -1.24 0.15 2.93
CA VAL A 340 -2.53 0.05 2.24
C VAL A 340 -2.46 -0.83 0.99
N SER A 341 -1.41 -0.68 0.18
CA SER A 341 -1.32 -1.30 -1.14
C SER A 341 -0.84 -2.77 -1.12
N ALA A 342 -0.09 -3.19 -0.09
CA ALA A 342 0.46 -4.53 0.01
C ALA A 342 0.06 -5.27 1.29
N VAL A 343 0.18 -4.64 2.46
CA VAL A 343 -0.09 -5.30 3.75
C VAL A 343 -1.57 -5.65 3.89
N ILE A 344 -2.48 -4.72 3.60
CA ILE A 344 -3.93 -4.97 3.72
C ILE A 344 -4.36 -6.15 2.83
N PRO A 345 -4.02 -6.20 1.53
CA PRO A 345 -4.33 -7.37 0.70
C PRO A 345 -3.74 -8.68 1.22
N LEU A 346 -2.47 -8.68 1.64
CA LEU A 346 -1.81 -9.88 2.15
C LEU A 346 -2.38 -10.35 3.48
N MET A 347 -2.81 -9.44 4.37
CA MET A 347 -3.40 -9.83 5.65
C MET A 347 -4.73 -10.54 5.42
N TRP A 348 -5.58 -10.01 4.54
CA TRP A 348 -6.81 -10.70 4.12
C TRP A 348 -6.52 -12.06 3.47
N LEU A 349 -5.46 -12.17 2.67
CA LEU A 349 -5.02 -13.43 2.07
C LEU A 349 -4.59 -14.45 3.13
N TYR A 350 -3.67 -14.09 4.03
CA TYR A 350 -3.14 -15.01 5.03
C TYR A 350 -4.19 -15.41 6.08
N LEU A 351 -5.10 -14.50 6.46
CA LEU A 351 -6.28 -14.84 7.25
C LEU A 351 -7.18 -15.82 6.50
N THR A 352 -7.43 -15.59 5.20
CA THR A 352 -8.21 -16.52 4.37
C THR A 352 -7.58 -17.91 4.37
N GLU A 353 -6.26 -18.02 4.20
CA GLU A 353 -5.54 -19.29 4.23
C GLU A 353 -5.61 -19.94 5.60
N TRP A 354 -5.31 -19.21 6.68
CA TRP A 354 -5.38 -19.71 8.06
C TRP A 354 -6.76 -20.28 8.39
N PHE A 355 -7.83 -19.61 8.00
CA PHE A 355 -9.18 -20.10 8.23
C PHE A 355 -9.55 -21.25 7.29
N ASP A 356 -9.00 -21.34 6.09
CA ASP A 356 -9.27 -22.50 5.21
C ASP A 356 -8.51 -23.77 5.65
N ASN A 357 -7.21 -23.67 5.96
CA ASN A 357 -6.33 -24.84 6.07
C ASN A 357 -5.65 -25.02 7.44
N ARG A 358 -5.75 -24.06 8.35
CA ARG A 358 -5.09 -24.10 9.67
C ARG A 358 -3.57 -24.33 9.62
N SER A 359 -2.92 -23.90 8.54
CA SER A 359 -1.49 -24.14 8.38
C SER A 359 -0.66 -23.27 9.34
N ARG A 360 0.39 -23.86 9.92
CA ARG A 360 1.38 -23.13 10.73
C ARG A 360 2.11 -22.05 9.92
N ARG A 361 2.30 -22.30 8.61
CA ARG A 361 2.89 -21.32 7.69
C ARG A 361 2.05 -20.05 7.60
N SER A 362 0.72 -20.17 7.47
CA SER A 362 -0.16 -19.01 7.42
C SER A 362 -0.12 -18.21 8.72
N LEU A 363 -0.04 -18.85 9.89
CA LEU A 363 0.17 -18.12 11.15
C LEU A 363 1.51 -17.39 11.19
N LEU A 364 2.59 -18.05 10.78
CA LEU A 364 3.91 -17.40 10.73
C LEU A 364 3.90 -16.19 9.79
N LEU A 365 3.20 -16.29 8.65
CA LEU A 365 3.04 -15.17 7.73
C LEU A 365 2.15 -14.05 8.29
N ILE A 366 1.12 -14.37 9.11
CA ILE A 366 0.33 -13.36 9.83
C ILE A 366 1.23 -12.60 10.82
N VAL A 367 2.07 -13.31 11.59
CA VAL A 367 3.02 -12.69 12.53
C VAL A 367 4.07 -11.85 11.79
N ALA A 368 4.70 -12.40 10.74
CA ALA A 368 5.68 -11.66 9.97
C ALA A 368 5.07 -10.42 9.30
N LEU A 369 3.84 -10.53 8.80
CA LEU A 369 3.14 -9.41 8.18
C LEU A 369 2.72 -8.35 9.22
N SER A 370 2.36 -8.73 10.45
CA SER A 370 2.06 -7.75 11.50
C SER A 370 3.30 -6.97 11.95
N ILE A 371 4.45 -7.64 12.04
CA ILE A 371 5.76 -6.99 12.27
C ILE A 371 6.08 -6.05 11.11
N THR A 372 5.94 -6.52 9.86
CA THR A 372 6.13 -5.71 8.65
C THR A 372 5.24 -4.48 8.65
N ALA A 373 3.97 -4.61 9.03
CA ALA A 373 3.02 -3.51 9.08
C ALA A 373 3.48 -2.39 10.01
N ILE A 374 3.98 -2.75 11.19
CA ILE A 374 4.49 -1.81 12.20
C ILE A 374 5.78 -1.16 11.74
N GLY A 375 6.69 -1.92 11.12
CA GLY A 375 7.90 -1.38 10.51
C GLY A 375 7.64 -0.41 9.36
N LEU A 376 6.47 -0.49 8.70
CA LEU A 376 6.09 0.42 7.62
C LEU A 376 5.37 1.69 8.12
N THR A 377 4.53 1.60 9.16
CA THR A 377 3.75 2.76 9.61
C THR A 377 3.12 2.58 10.99
N ASN A 378 3.06 3.68 11.75
CA ASN A 378 2.27 3.76 12.99
C ASN A 378 0.76 3.55 12.78
N THR A 379 0.26 3.77 11.55
CA THR A 379 -1.15 3.52 11.21
C THR A 379 -1.57 2.07 11.44
N ALA A 380 -0.62 1.13 11.37
CA ALA A 380 -0.88 -0.28 11.59
C ALA A 380 -1.44 -0.56 12.99
N ALA A 381 -1.05 0.22 14.00
CA ALA A 381 -1.55 0.08 15.36
C ALA A 381 -3.06 0.36 15.50
N ILE A 382 -3.66 1.07 14.53
CA ILE A 382 -5.09 1.42 14.52
C ILE A 382 -5.86 0.50 13.57
N ILE A 383 -5.40 0.37 12.33
CA ILE A 383 -6.16 -0.32 11.27
C ILE A 383 -6.07 -1.84 11.43
N LEU A 384 -4.94 -2.39 11.91
CA LEU A 384 -4.78 -3.84 12.01
C LEU A 384 -5.70 -4.48 13.06
N PRO A 385 -5.88 -3.90 14.28
CA PRO A 385 -6.91 -4.34 15.21
C PRO A 385 -8.32 -4.34 14.62
N MET A 386 -8.69 -3.29 13.86
CA MET A 386 -10.02 -3.21 13.22
C MET A 386 -10.21 -4.30 12.17
N LEU A 387 -9.20 -4.51 11.30
CA LEU A 387 -9.21 -5.53 10.26
C LEU A 387 -9.34 -6.93 10.86
N VAL A 388 -8.49 -7.25 11.83
CA VAL A 388 -8.46 -8.57 12.48
C VAL A 388 -9.68 -8.78 13.36
N GLY A 389 -10.20 -7.73 13.99
CA GLY A 389 -11.46 -7.73 14.73
C GLY A 389 -12.65 -8.04 13.83
N ALA A 390 -12.73 -7.41 12.64
CA ALA A 390 -13.76 -7.69 11.64
C ALA A 390 -13.71 -9.16 11.17
N ALA A 391 -12.51 -9.67 10.87
CA ALA A 391 -12.29 -11.07 10.54
C ALA A 391 -12.69 -12.00 11.69
N GLY A 392 -12.27 -11.68 12.92
CA GLY A 392 -12.55 -12.45 14.12
C GLY A 392 -14.05 -12.53 14.40
N PHE A 393 -14.75 -11.40 14.36
CA PHE A 393 -16.21 -11.31 14.52
C PHE A 393 -16.94 -12.20 13.51
N ALA A 394 -16.59 -12.09 12.23
CA ALA A 394 -17.17 -12.93 11.18
C ALA A 394 -16.95 -14.43 11.45
N MET A 395 -15.78 -14.83 11.95
CA MET A 395 -15.47 -16.22 12.28
C MET A 395 -16.13 -16.70 13.59
N LEU A 396 -16.39 -15.80 14.55
CA LEU A 396 -17.16 -16.09 15.77
C LEU A 396 -18.58 -16.52 15.42
N LEU A 397 -19.23 -15.85 14.46
CA LEU A 397 -20.61 -16.13 14.05
C LEU A 397 -20.83 -17.51 13.42
N VAL A 398 -19.76 -18.17 12.98
CA VAL A 398 -19.77 -19.54 12.45
C VAL A 398 -19.10 -20.54 13.39
N GLY A 399 -18.93 -20.19 14.67
CA GLY A 399 -18.45 -21.09 15.72
C GLY A 399 -16.93 -21.33 15.73
N ARG A 400 -16.13 -20.55 14.98
CA ARG A 400 -14.67 -20.77 14.85
C ARG A 400 -13.84 -19.85 15.74
N TRP A 401 -14.33 -19.61 16.96
CA TRP A 401 -13.79 -18.65 17.92
C TRP A 401 -12.33 -18.93 18.32
N LYS A 402 -11.96 -20.19 18.62
CA LYS A 402 -10.59 -20.53 19.08
C LYS A 402 -9.52 -20.03 18.13
N ALA A 403 -9.77 -20.20 16.84
CA ALA A 403 -8.78 -19.79 15.86
C ALA A 403 -8.88 -18.34 15.42
N ALA A 404 -10.03 -17.69 15.67
CA ALA A 404 -10.12 -16.24 15.62
C ALA A 404 -9.22 -15.63 16.71
N VAL A 405 -9.26 -16.18 17.93
CA VAL A 405 -8.37 -15.78 19.03
C VAL A 405 -6.89 -16.02 18.67
N VAL A 406 -6.54 -17.19 18.14
CA VAL A 406 -5.14 -17.47 17.71
C VAL A 406 -4.69 -16.50 16.62
N ALA A 407 -5.53 -16.21 15.62
CA ALA A 407 -5.21 -15.23 14.59
C ALA A 407 -5.07 -13.82 15.16
N ALA A 408 -5.93 -13.44 16.12
CA ALA A 408 -5.88 -12.15 16.79
C ALA A 408 -4.58 -11.97 17.57
N VAL A 409 -4.19 -12.95 18.38
CA VAL A 409 -2.92 -12.93 19.10
C VAL A 409 -1.75 -12.86 18.12
N ALA A 410 -1.74 -13.69 17.08
CA ALA A 410 -0.68 -13.69 16.06
C ALA A 410 -0.54 -12.33 15.35
N ALA A 411 -1.65 -11.67 15.04
CA ALA A 411 -1.65 -10.41 14.32
C ALA A 411 -1.39 -9.18 15.22
N LEU A 412 -1.74 -9.23 16.51
CA LEU A 412 -1.77 -8.04 17.36
C LEU A 412 -0.72 -8.04 18.48
N ALA A 413 -0.17 -9.19 18.87
CA ALA A 413 0.79 -9.26 19.98
C ALA A 413 2.00 -8.35 19.76
N TYR A 414 2.59 -8.38 18.55
CA TYR A 414 3.75 -7.54 18.25
C TYR A 414 3.41 -6.05 18.13
N PRO A 415 2.39 -5.62 17.33
CA PRO A 415 1.95 -4.22 17.31
C PRO A 415 1.66 -3.59 18.68
N ILE A 416 0.91 -4.31 19.52
CA ILE A 416 0.56 -3.83 20.86
C ILE A 416 1.81 -3.81 21.73
N GLY A 417 2.61 -4.87 21.71
CA GLY A 417 3.86 -4.96 22.46
C GLY A 417 4.83 -3.83 22.10
N SER A 418 5.05 -3.54 20.82
CA SER A 418 5.93 -2.46 20.37
C SER A 418 5.44 -1.09 20.81
N LEU A 419 4.11 -0.85 20.77
CA LEU A 419 3.53 0.41 21.21
C LEU A 419 3.67 0.60 22.72
N VAL A 420 3.37 -0.45 23.51
CA VAL A 420 3.49 -0.44 24.97
C VAL A 420 4.95 -0.20 25.37
N VAL A 421 5.89 -0.95 24.79
CA VAL A 421 7.33 -0.78 25.07
C VAL A 421 7.77 0.64 24.70
N SER A 422 7.39 1.15 23.53
CA SER A 422 7.78 2.51 23.12
C SER A 422 7.23 3.57 24.06
N ARG A 423 5.98 3.43 24.52
CA ARG A 423 5.36 4.35 25.50
C ARG A 423 6.05 4.30 26.86
N LEU A 424 6.47 3.11 27.29
CA LEU A 424 7.16 2.92 28.57
C LEU A 424 8.61 3.45 28.53
N VAL A 425 9.30 3.28 27.41
CA VAL A 425 10.72 3.66 27.24
C VAL A 425 10.88 5.13 26.90
N LEU A 426 10.02 5.69 26.04
CA LEU A 426 10.17 7.04 25.49
C LEU A 426 9.23 8.08 26.15
N GLY A 427 8.43 7.65 27.13
CA GLY A 427 7.46 8.51 27.80
C GLY A 427 6.12 8.66 27.06
N GLY A 428 5.15 9.26 27.75
CA GLY A 428 3.80 9.45 27.24
C GLY A 428 3.75 10.46 26.10
N MET A 429 3.71 9.98 24.86
CA MET A 429 3.48 10.82 23.68
C MET A 429 2.04 11.33 23.62
N SER A 430 1.79 12.59 23.96
CA SER A 430 0.57 13.28 23.54
C SER A 430 0.71 13.56 22.05
N ALA A 431 -0.02 12.82 21.21
CA ALA A 431 -0.09 13.13 19.78
C ALA A 431 -1.04 14.32 19.59
N THR A 432 -0.56 15.53 19.85
CA THR A 432 -1.24 16.78 19.47
C THR A 432 -0.86 17.09 18.03
N GLY A 433 -1.49 16.40 17.08
CA GLY A 433 -1.29 16.69 15.66
C GLY A 433 -2.02 17.97 15.22
N ALA A 434 -1.43 18.73 14.27
CA ALA A 434 -1.95 19.98 13.69
C ALA A 434 -3.33 19.91 13.03
N ASP A 435 -3.87 18.73 12.82
CA ASP A 435 -5.20 18.57 12.25
C ASP A 435 -6.19 18.28 13.39
N ASP A 436 -6.62 19.33 14.10
CA ASP A 436 -7.89 19.30 14.83
C ASP A 436 -9.10 19.04 13.91
N ALA A 437 -8.87 18.92 12.59
CA ALA A 437 -9.85 18.52 11.60
C ALA A 437 -10.24 17.04 11.76
N PHE A 438 -11.14 16.79 12.71
CA PHE A 438 -11.95 15.57 12.73
C PHE A 438 -12.79 15.49 11.44
N PHE A 439 -12.80 14.32 10.80
CA PHE A 439 -13.64 14.06 9.63
C PHE A 439 -14.76 13.11 10.00
N ASP A 440 -15.99 13.57 9.83
CA ASP A 440 -17.18 12.75 10.02
C ASP A 440 -17.26 11.60 9.00
N ALA A 441 -18.28 10.74 9.16
CA ALA A 441 -18.48 9.59 8.29
C ALA A 441 -18.66 9.97 6.80
N ALA A 442 -19.44 11.01 6.52
CA ALA A 442 -19.75 11.46 5.16
C ALA A 442 -18.50 11.98 4.45
N TYR A 443 -17.74 12.83 5.13
CA TYR A 443 -16.49 13.38 4.65
C TYR A 443 -15.45 12.27 4.47
N THR A 444 -15.34 11.34 5.43
CA THR A 444 -14.42 10.19 5.34
C THR A 444 -14.71 9.34 4.12
N TYR A 445 -15.98 9.01 3.86
CA TYR A 445 -16.38 8.29 2.65
C TYR A 445 -15.98 9.06 1.39
N ARG A 446 -16.40 10.33 1.29
CA ARG A 446 -16.13 11.18 0.12
C ARG A 446 -14.65 11.30 -0.17
N ARG A 447 -13.83 11.45 0.87
CA ARG A 447 -12.39 11.68 0.74
C ARG A 447 -11.62 10.42 0.31
N THR A 448 -12.09 9.23 0.67
CA THR A 448 -11.37 7.97 0.43
C THR A 448 -11.99 7.09 -0.66
N LEU A 449 -13.32 6.96 -0.67
CA LEU A 449 -14.11 6.16 -1.61
C LEU A 449 -14.66 6.98 -2.78
N LEU A 450 -14.45 8.30 -2.75
CA LEU A 450 -14.91 9.29 -3.73
C LEU A 450 -16.43 9.50 -3.71
N PHE A 451 -16.91 10.33 -4.63
CA PHE A 451 -18.31 10.68 -4.83
C PHE A 451 -18.68 10.59 -6.32
N GLY A 452 -19.92 10.89 -6.67
CA GLY A 452 -20.44 10.73 -8.03
C GLY A 452 -20.42 9.27 -8.49
N VAL A 453 -20.24 9.04 -9.80
CA VAL A 453 -20.24 7.68 -10.40
C VAL A 453 -19.22 6.76 -9.72
N VAL A 454 -18.04 7.28 -9.39
CA VAL A 454 -16.99 6.46 -8.76
C VAL A 454 -17.29 6.17 -7.30
N GLY A 455 -17.88 7.11 -6.58
CA GLY A 455 -18.44 6.85 -5.25
C GLY A 455 -19.49 5.73 -5.28
N VAL A 456 -20.42 5.76 -6.24
CA VAL A 456 -21.40 4.67 -6.42
C VAL A 456 -20.71 3.32 -6.65
N ILE A 457 -19.70 3.26 -7.53
CA ILE A 457 -18.96 2.01 -7.80
C ILE A 457 -18.24 1.52 -6.54
N SER A 458 -17.59 2.41 -5.79
CA SER A 458 -16.94 2.08 -4.51
C SER A 458 -17.95 1.55 -3.48
N GLY A 459 -19.13 2.18 -3.37
CA GLY A 459 -20.23 1.73 -2.52
C GLY A 459 -20.77 0.35 -2.92
N LEU A 460 -20.99 0.12 -4.22
CA LEU A 460 -21.39 -1.20 -4.73
C LEU A 460 -20.33 -2.27 -4.42
N ALA A 461 -19.04 -1.95 -4.56
CA ALA A 461 -17.96 -2.86 -4.19
C ALA A 461 -17.96 -3.17 -2.68
N LEU A 462 -18.17 -2.16 -1.84
CA LEU A 462 -18.28 -2.30 -0.39
C LEU A 462 -19.44 -3.23 0.01
N TRP A 463 -20.66 -2.92 -0.42
CA TRP A 463 -21.86 -3.60 0.08
C TRP A 463 -22.23 -4.88 -0.69
N CYS A 464 -21.81 -5.04 -1.94
CA CYS A 464 -22.07 -6.25 -2.73
C CYS A 464 -20.85 -7.19 -2.84
N GLY A 465 -19.63 -6.71 -2.52
CA GLY A 465 -18.40 -7.46 -2.76
C GLY A 465 -18.36 -8.84 -2.10
N ALA A 466 -18.92 -8.97 -0.89
CA ALA A 466 -19.01 -10.24 -0.17
C ALA A 466 -19.83 -11.31 -0.92
N LEU A 467 -20.86 -10.91 -1.66
CA LEU A 467 -21.71 -11.82 -2.44
C LEU A 467 -21.00 -12.35 -3.71
N LEU A 468 -19.98 -11.63 -4.17
CA LEU A 468 -19.21 -11.93 -5.38
C LEU A 468 -17.92 -12.69 -5.08
N ALA A 469 -17.40 -12.53 -3.86
CA ALA A 469 -16.25 -13.28 -3.39
C ALA A 469 -16.51 -14.79 -3.37
N ARG A 470 -15.42 -15.57 -3.46
CA ARG A 470 -15.47 -17.02 -3.39
C ARG A 470 -16.16 -17.44 -2.09
N ARG A 471 -17.09 -18.37 -2.22
CA ARG A 471 -17.88 -18.91 -1.09
C ARG A 471 -16.98 -19.40 0.04
N ARG A 472 -17.55 -19.47 1.25
CA ARG A 472 -16.88 -19.77 2.52
C ARG A 472 -16.01 -18.59 2.98
N THR A 473 -14.75 -18.84 3.33
CA THR A 473 -13.88 -17.89 4.06
C THR A 473 -13.80 -16.52 3.40
N PRO A 474 -13.52 -16.41 2.08
CA PRO A 474 -13.40 -15.09 1.45
C PRO A 474 -14.67 -14.26 1.56
N ALA A 475 -15.83 -14.83 1.21
CA ALA A 475 -17.12 -14.14 1.33
C ALA A 475 -17.43 -13.72 2.77
N LEU A 476 -17.13 -14.58 3.75
CA LEU A 476 -17.42 -14.29 5.16
C LEU A 476 -16.51 -13.19 5.71
N LEU A 477 -15.22 -13.21 5.36
CA LEU A 477 -14.27 -12.16 5.73
C LEU A 477 -14.60 -10.83 5.05
N ALA A 478 -14.95 -10.84 3.76
CA ALA A 478 -15.41 -9.65 3.04
C ALA A 478 -16.70 -9.07 3.66
N ALA A 479 -17.64 -9.93 4.07
CA ALA A 479 -18.86 -9.49 4.75
C ALA A 479 -18.57 -8.88 6.13
N GLY A 480 -17.66 -9.47 6.91
CA GLY A 480 -17.21 -8.90 8.18
C GLY A 480 -16.56 -7.53 8.01
N ALA A 481 -15.71 -7.39 6.98
CA ALA A 481 -15.06 -6.12 6.65
C ALA A 481 -16.08 -5.05 6.22
N ALA A 482 -17.06 -5.42 5.38
CA ALA A 482 -18.13 -4.53 4.96
C ALA A 482 -19.00 -4.08 6.14
N LEU A 483 -19.33 -4.99 7.06
CA LEU A 483 -20.07 -4.65 8.27
C LEU A 483 -19.29 -3.70 9.17
N ALA A 484 -18.01 -3.99 9.43
CA ALA A 484 -17.17 -3.14 10.26
C ALA A 484 -17.11 -1.71 9.69
N LEU A 485 -16.90 -1.57 8.37
CA LEU A 485 -16.88 -0.24 7.76
C LEU A 485 -18.27 0.43 7.76
N SER A 486 -19.35 -0.32 7.50
CA SER A 486 -20.71 0.23 7.58
C SER A 486 -21.04 0.77 8.96
N VAL A 487 -20.61 0.09 10.04
CA VAL A 487 -20.77 0.58 11.42
C VAL A 487 -19.99 1.88 11.62
N LEU A 488 -18.75 1.96 11.13
CA LEU A 488 -17.94 3.17 11.21
C LEU A 488 -18.50 4.33 10.39
N PHE A 489 -19.35 4.07 9.39
CA PHE A 489 -20.02 5.11 8.63
C PHE A 489 -21.36 5.57 9.21
N VAL A 490 -21.82 4.99 10.33
CA VAL A 490 -22.98 5.52 11.07
C VAL A 490 -22.57 6.83 11.75
N PRO A 491 -23.33 7.94 11.56
CA PRO A 491 -23.08 9.19 12.26
C PRO A 491 -22.93 9.00 13.78
N GLY A 492 -21.92 9.62 14.39
CA GLY A 492 -21.63 9.55 15.83
C GLY A 492 -20.62 8.46 16.21
N VAL A 493 -20.38 7.46 15.37
CA VAL A 493 -19.46 6.35 15.72
C VAL A 493 -17.99 6.80 15.64
N LEU A 494 -17.60 7.53 14.59
CA LEU A 494 -16.23 8.05 14.49
C LEU A 494 -15.97 9.13 15.54
N GLU A 495 -16.97 9.93 15.85
CA GLU A 495 -16.96 10.96 16.88
C GLU A 495 -16.72 10.33 18.26
N LEU A 496 -17.45 9.26 18.57
CA LEU A 496 -17.27 8.49 19.79
C LEU A 496 -15.88 7.86 19.87
N LEU A 497 -15.39 7.25 18.77
CA LEU A 497 -14.04 6.70 18.73
C LEU A 497 -12.98 7.78 18.93
N SER A 498 -13.17 8.96 18.33
CA SER A 498 -12.30 10.11 18.51
C SER A 498 -12.27 10.55 19.98
N ALA A 499 -13.44 10.67 20.61
CA ALA A 499 -13.56 11.06 22.01
C ALA A 499 -12.94 10.04 22.98
N LEU A 500 -13.09 8.74 22.71
CA LEU A 500 -12.58 7.68 23.57
C LEU A 500 -11.07 7.45 23.42
N SER A 501 -10.54 7.59 22.21
CA SER A 501 -9.13 7.27 21.92
C SER A 501 -8.22 8.49 21.93
N GLY A 502 -8.76 9.69 21.74
CA GLY A 502 -7.98 10.91 21.48
C GLY A 502 -7.31 10.93 20.11
N ILE A 503 -7.67 10.01 19.20
CA ILE A 503 -7.02 9.83 17.89
C ILE A 503 -7.94 10.38 16.79
N SER A 504 -8.15 11.69 16.72
CA SER A 504 -9.05 12.33 15.73
C SER A 504 -8.47 12.34 14.31
N VAL A 505 -7.18 12.70 14.19
CA VAL A 505 -6.50 13.08 12.93
C VAL A 505 -6.41 11.97 11.89
N VAL A 506 -6.44 10.71 12.34
CA VAL A 506 -6.17 9.54 11.46
C VAL A 506 -7.39 8.63 11.28
N LEU A 507 -8.53 8.94 11.92
CA LEU A 507 -9.75 8.14 11.78
C LEU A 507 -10.31 8.13 10.35
N TRP A 508 -10.04 9.15 9.54
CA TRP A 508 -10.41 9.12 8.12
C TRP A 508 -9.74 7.96 7.35
N ARG A 509 -8.72 7.31 7.91
CA ARG A 509 -8.04 6.14 7.32
C ARG A 509 -8.79 4.83 7.52
N VAL A 510 -9.90 4.79 8.28
CA VAL A 510 -10.67 3.55 8.50
C VAL A 510 -11.06 2.79 7.21
N PRO A 511 -11.31 3.43 6.05
CA PRO A 511 -11.62 2.70 4.81
C PRO A 511 -10.45 1.86 4.29
N TRP A 512 -9.22 2.11 4.76
CA TRP A 512 -8.04 1.29 4.46
C TRP A 512 -8.14 -0.13 5.00
N LEU A 513 -9.10 -0.44 5.88
CA LEU A 513 -9.34 -1.82 6.31
C LEU A 513 -9.71 -2.73 5.12
N LEU A 514 -10.27 -2.16 4.05
CA LEU A 514 -10.72 -2.89 2.88
C LEU A 514 -9.61 -3.03 1.83
N ALA A 515 -9.50 -4.23 1.28
CA ALA A 515 -8.85 -4.42 -0.02
C ALA A 515 -9.79 -3.99 -1.16
N LEU A 516 -10.21 -2.72 -1.15
CA LEU A 516 -11.23 -2.18 -2.06
C LEU A 516 -10.93 -2.45 -3.54
N PRO A 517 -9.68 -2.30 -4.05
CA PRO A 517 -9.40 -2.61 -5.46
C PRO A 517 -9.78 -4.05 -5.84
N THR A 518 -9.57 -5.02 -4.93
CA THR A 518 -10.03 -6.39 -5.14
C THR A 518 -11.55 -6.46 -5.22
N LEU A 519 -12.27 -5.81 -4.30
CA LEU A 519 -13.74 -5.81 -4.29
C LEU A 519 -14.33 -5.16 -5.55
N ILE A 520 -13.73 -4.07 -6.03
CA ILE A 520 -14.09 -3.42 -7.30
C ILE A 520 -13.85 -4.37 -8.47
N GLY A 521 -12.71 -5.05 -8.50
CA GLY A 521 -12.41 -6.09 -9.48
C GLY A 521 -13.46 -7.20 -9.50
N LEU A 522 -13.98 -7.60 -8.33
CA LEU A 522 -15.02 -8.63 -8.24
C LEU A 522 -16.36 -8.24 -8.89
N LEU A 523 -16.68 -6.95 -9.03
CA LEU A 523 -17.91 -6.49 -9.68
C LEU A 523 -18.05 -7.01 -11.12
N CYS A 524 -16.96 -7.20 -11.85
CA CYS A 524 -17.00 -7.77 -13.21
C CYS A 524 -17.19 -9.30 -13.24
N THR A 525 -17.25 -9.96 -12.08
CA THR A 525 -17.42 -11.42 -11.98
C THR A 525 -18.88 -11.85 -11.80
N VAL A 526 -19.81 -10.90 -11.78
CA VAL A 526 -21.26 -11.13 -11.71
C VAL A 526 -21.73 -12.12 -12.78
N ARG A 527 -22.63 -13.01 -12.40
CA ARG A 527 -23.29 -13.95 -13.33
C ARG A 527 -24.47 -13.25 -13.99
N VAL A 528 -24.28 -12.83 -15.24
CA VAL A 528 -25.38 -12.38 -16.08
C VAL A 528 -26.04 -13.61 -16.72
N PRO A 529 -27.35 -13.86 -16.52
CA PRO A 529 -28.07 -14.91 -17.22
C PRO A 529 -27.99 -14.66 -18.73
N ALA A 530 -27.48 -15.63 -19.50
CA ALA A 530 -27.42 -15.53 -20.96
C ALA A 530 -27.43 -16.92 -21.60
N PRO A 531 -28.08 -17.08 -22.78
CA PRO A 531 -28.30 -18.36 -23.44
C PRO A 531 -27.00 -19.08 -23.82
N THR A 532 -25.94 -18.35 -24.20
CA THR A 532 -24.68 -18.95 -24.66
C THR A 532 -23.49 -18.64 -23.73
N ARG A 533 -22.45 -19.49 -23.76
CA ARG A 533 -21.19 -19.23 -23.05
C ARG A 533 -20.49 -17.97 -23.58
N ALA A 534 -20.57 -17.72 -24.89
CA ALA A 534 -20.01 -16.54 -25.54
C ALA A 534 -20.67 -15.27 -25.02
N LEU A 535 -22.00 -15.21 -25.00
CA LEU A 535 -22.73 -14.02 -24.52
C LEU A 535 -22.50 -13.77 -23.02
N ARG A 536 -22.38 -14.83 -22.20
CA ARG A 536 -21.98 -14.68 -20.79
C ARG A 536 -20.56 -14.13 -20.61
N ARG A 537 -19.63 -14.46 -21.51
CA ARG A 537 -18.27 -13.89 -21.53
C ARG A 537 -18.30 -12.44 -22.00
N ALA A 538 -19.04 -12.14 -23.06
CA ALA A 538 -19.24 -10.80 -23.58
C ALA A 538 -19.86 -9.87 -22.54
N ALA A 539 -20.90 -10.31 -21.82
CA ALA A 539 -21.56 -9.50 -20.79
C ALA A 539 -20.59 -9.08 -19.67
N SER A 540 -19.79 -10.00 -19.16
CA SER A 540 -18.83 -9.67 -18.10
C SER A 540 -17.62 -8.89 -18.60
N GLY A 541 -17.20 -9.12 -19.86
CA GLY A 541 -16.25 -8.23 -20.54
C GLY A 541 -16.82 -6.82 -20.68
N GLY A 542 -18.11 -6.70 -21.03
CA GLY A 542 -18.84 -5.44 -21.10
C GLY A 542 -18.90 -4.71 -19.76
N ILE A 543 -19.20 -5.39 -18.66
CA ILE A 543 -19.15 -4.80 -17.31
C ILE A 543 -17.74 -4.28 -17.00
N ALA A 544 -16.69 -5.06 -17.29
CA ALA A 544 -15.32 -4.61 -17.08
C ALA A 544 -14.99 -3.36 -17.92
N VAL A 545 -15.38 -3.34 -19.20
CA VAL A 545 -15.21 -2.17 -20.08
C VAL A 545 -15.97 -0.95 -19.53
N LEU A 546 -17.22 -1.13 -19.08
CA LEU A 546 -18.02 -0.06 -18.50
C LEU A 546 -17.39 0.50 -17.21
N LEU A 547 -16.85 -0.36 -16.34
CA LEU A 547 -16.14 0.07 -15.13
C LEU A 547 -14.88 0.88 -15.50
N VAL A 548 -14.04 0.35 -16.39
CA VAL A 548 -12.82 1.04 -16.83
C VAL A 548 -13.14 2.37 -17.53
N ALA A 549 -14.15 2.40 -18.41
CA ALA A 549 -14.63 3.61 -19.05
C ALA A 549 -15.17 4.62 -18.03
N SER A 550 -15.90 4.17 -17.01
CA SER A 550 -16.38 5.04 -15.93
C SER A 550 -15.23 5.66 -15.14
N PHE A 551 -14.16 4.90 -14.85
CA PHE A 551 -12.98 5.47 -14.20
C PHE A 551 -12.29 6.49 -15.10
N ALA A 552 -12.12 6.18 -16.39
CA ALA A 552 -11.49 7.09 -17.33
C ALA A 552 -12.26 8.40 -17.55
N LEU A 553 -13.60 8.36 -17.51
CA LEU A 553 -14.47 9.50 -17.75
C LEU A 553 -14.78 10.33 -16.49
N PHE A 554 -14.89 9.68 -15.32
CA PHE A 554 -15.39 10.32 -14.10
C PHE A 554 -14.38 10.41 -12.96
N ALA A 555 -13.21 9.78 -13.04
CA ALA A 555 -12.14 9.94 -12.06
C ALA A 555 -10.98 10.78 -12.57
N THR A 556 -10.01 11.01 -11.68
CA THR A 556 -8.75 11.67 -12.01
C THR A 556 -7.65 10.62 -12.09
N PRO A 557 -7.06 10.41 -13.28
CA PRO A 557 -5.99 9.44 -13.45
C PRO A 557 -4.70 9.92 -12.78
N MET A 558 -3.88 8.95 -12.40
CA MET A 558 -2.64 9.17 -11.64
C MET A 558 -1.63 10.07 -12.34
N TRP A 559 -1.61 10.12 -13.68
CA TRP A 559 -0.71 10.99 -14.45
C TRP A 559 -1.27 12.40 -14.66
N SER A 560 -2.39 12.75 -14.00
CA SER A 560 -2.97 14.08 -14.08
C SER A 560 -2.29 15.04 -13.10
N ALA A 561 -2.06 16.28 -13.55
CA ALA A 561 -1.63 17.36 -12.66
C ALA A 561 -2.60 17.60 -11.48
N LYS A 562 -3.90 17.27 -11.64
CA LYS A 562 -4.89 17.32 -10.54
C LYS A 562 -4.61 16.31 -9.42
N SER A 563 -3.90 15.23 -9.75
CA SER A 563 -3.39 14.26 -8.78
C SER A 563 -2.02 14.66 -8.22
N TRP A 564 -1.54 15.88 -8.48
CA TRP A 564 -0.23 16.38 -8.01
C TRP A 564 0.94 15.50 -8.47
N VAL A 565 0.77 14.83 -9.62
CA VAL A 565 1.79 13.99 -10.24
C VAL A 565 2.21 14.62 -11.56
N ASP A 566 3.50 14.81 -11.71
CA ASP A 566 4.14 15.21 -12.96
C ASP A 566 4.64 13.97 -13.70
N VAL A 567 4.49 13.95 -15.02
CA VAL A 567 5.00 12.90 -15.90
C VAL A 567 6.29 13.39 -16.54
N HIS A 568 7.33 12.56 -16.46
CA HIS A 568 8.64 12.86 -17.01
C HIS A 568 9.01 11.90 -18.14
N ASP A 569 9.82 12.38 -19.06
CA ASP A 569 10.39 11.63 -20.20
C ASP A 569 11.59 10.76 -19.80
N ARG A 570 12.13 10.97 -18.61
CA ARG A 570 13.28 10.25 -18.04
C ARG A 570 13.07 9.94 -16.56
N PRO A 571 13.76 8.91 -16.03
CA PRO A 571 13.80 8.66 -14.60
C PRO A 571 14.23 9.93 -13.84
N THR A 572 13.42 10.33 -12.85
CA THR A 572 13.68 11.52 -12.07
C THR A 572 13.39 11.30 -10.59
N TRP A 573 14.03 12.11 -9.75
CA TRP A 573 13.62 12.25 -8.35
C TRP A 573 12.20 12.80 -8.28
N LYS A 574 11.43 12.40 -7.26
CA LYS A 574 10.06 12.87 -7.05
C LYS A 574 10.00 14.30 -6.46
N LEU A 575 10.95 15.13 -6.89
CA LEU A 575 11.10 16.52 -6.50
C LEU A 575 11.08 17.42 -7.74
N PRO A 576 10.57 18.65 -7.61
CA PRO A 576 10.72 19.65 -8.65
C PRO A 576 12.21 19.89 -8.94
N GLN A 577 12.62 19.64 -10.19
CA GLN A 577 14.01 19.62 -10.61
C GLN A 577 14.75 20.94 -10.34
N GLN A 578 14.06 22.08 -10.47
CA GLN A 578 14.59 23.39 -10.13
C GLN A 578 14.97 23.49 -8.64
N ARG A 579 14.13 22.98 -7.73
CA ARG A 579 14.36 23.04 -6.28
C ARG A 579 15.47 22.10 -5.86
N GLN A 580 15.50 20.90 -6.44
CA GLN A 580 16.59 19.94 -6.25
C GLN A 580 17.93 20.57 -6.66
N ALA A 581 18.01 21.15 -7.85
CA ALA A 581 19.24 21.76 -8.34
C ALA A 581 19.69 22.95 -7.48
N ILE A 582 18.76 23.74 -6.93
CA ILE A 582 19.06 24.81 -5.95
C ILE A 582 19.64 24.23 -4.66
N ALA A 583 19.02 23.20 -4.10
CA ALA A 583 19.47 22.60 -2.85
C ALA A 583 20.87 21.99 -2.97
N PHE A 584 21.18 21.29 -4.08
CA PHE A 584 22.55 20.84 -4.38
C PHE A 584 23.53 21.99 -4.52
N TRP A 585 23.16 23.05 -5.26
CA TRP A 585 24.01 24.22 -5.39
C TRP A 585 24.32 24.86 -4.03
N ILE A 586 23.33 25.00 -3.14
CA ILE A 586 23.55 25.55 -1.79
C ILE A 586 24.42 24.61 -0.93
N LYS A 587 24.24 23.29 -1.05
CA LYS A 587 25.08 22.29 -0.37
C LYS A 587 26.56 22.50 -0.70
N ASP A 588 26.87 22.75 -1.96
CA ASP A 588 28.25 22.85 -2.46
C ASP A 588 28.91 24.23 -2.23
N LEU A 589 28.20 25.17 -1.60
CA LEU A 589 28.77 26.48 -1.24
C LEU A 589 29.65 26.38 0.01
N ASP A 590 30.73 27.17 0.03
CA ASP A 590 31.50 27.45 1.24
C ASP A 590 30.70 28.38 2.16
N ARG A 591 29.99 27.78 3.12
CA ARG A 591 29.03 28.47 3.99
C ARG A 591 29.56 28.54 5.42
N PRO A 592 29.31 29.65 6.14
CA PRO A 592 29.58 29.69 7.57
C PRO A 592 28.71 28.68 8.31
N GLN A 593 29.12 28.36 9.54
CA GLN A 593 28.32 27.56 10.47
C GLN A 593 26.97 28.26 10.76
N GLY A 594 25.97 27.48 11.16
CA GLY A 594 24.63 27.96 11.49
C GLY A 594 23.53 27.42 10.57
N LEU A 595 22.31 27.95 10.72
CA LEU A 595 21.16 27.55 9.92
C LEU A 595 21.12 28.29 8.57
N LEU A 596 20.61 27.59 7.56
CA LEU A 596 20.23 28.17 6.28
C LEU A 596 18.81 28.73 6.36
N LEU A 597 18.69 30.03 6.11
CA LEU A 597 17.42 30.67 5.78
C LEU A 597 17.26 30.73 4.26
N ALA A 598 16.21 30.11 3.75
CA ALA A 598 15.87 30.15 2.32
C ALA A 598 14.33 30.13 2.14
N PRO A 599 13.78 30.32 0.93
CA PRO A 599 12.35 30.12 0.72
C PRO A 599 11.88 28.75 1.24
N LYS A 600 10.67 28.67 1.81
CA LYS A 600 10.11 27.46 2.43
C LYS A 600 10.21 26.23 1.52
N THR A 601 9.99 26.43 0.23
CA THR A 601 10.09 25.35 -0.76
C THR A 601 11.51 24.79 -0.92
N ILE A 602 12.53 25.62 -0.73
CA ILE A 602 13.94 25.21 -0.76
C ILE A 602 14.32 24.59 0.58
N MET A 603 13.98 25.23 1.71
CA MET A 603 14.25 24.67 3.04
C MET A 603 13.60 23.29 3.22
N ARG A 604 12.43 23.04 2.63
CA ARG A 604 11.79 21.71 2.61
C ARG A 604 12.53 20.68 1.76
N THR A 605 13.18 21.13 0.68
CA THR A 605 13.89 20.25 -0.25
C THR A 605 15.27 19.88 0.29
N THR A 606 15.91 20.78 1.03
CA THR A 606 17.30 20.62 1.49
C THR A 606 17.53 19.36 2.34
N PRO A 607 16.70 19.00 3.35
CA PRO A 607 16.85 17.75 4.10
C PRO A 607 16.76 16.48 3.24
N ILE A 608 16.11 16.56 2.08
CA ILE A 608 15.99 15.44 1.13
C ILE A 608 17.26 15.30 0.26
N VAL A 609 18.10 16.34 0.23
CA VAL A 609 19.38 16.37 -0.50
C VAL A 609 20.55 16.09 0.43
N THR A 610 20.52 16.58 1.66
CA THR A 610 21.58 16.35 2.63
C THR A 610 21.13 16.73 4.04
N SER A 611 21.75 16.09 5.01
CA SER A 611 21.66 16.40 6.43
C SER A 611 22.80 17.28 6.94
N GLU A 612 23.78 17.63 6.09
CA GLU A 612 24.85 18.59 6.42
C GLU A 612 24.35 20.03 6.44
N VAL A 613 23.30 20.32 5.66
CA VAL A 613 22.69 21.65 5.60
C VAL A 613 21.45 21.71 6.48
N ARG A 614 21.60 22.33 7.65
CA ARG A 614 20.49 22.62 8.56
C ARG A 614 19.71 23.84 8.09
N VAL A 615 18.39 23.83 8.26
CA VAL A 615 17.49 24.87 7.77
C VAL A 615 16.63 25.46 8.89
N VAL A 616 16.23 26.72 8.74
CA VAL A 616 15.39 27.41 9.74
C VAL A 616 14.03 26.74 9.89
N LEU A 617 13.34 26.50 8.78
CA LEU A 617 11.99 25.94 8.76
C LEU A 617 11.86 24.85 7.68
N PRO A 618 12.16 23.58 7.99
CA PRO A 618 12.00 22.48 7.03
C PRO A 618 10.53 22.30 6.62
N ARG A 619 9.60 22.43 7.57
CA ARG A 619 8.16 22.44 7.31
C ARG A 619 7.39 23.08 8.47
N ASP A 620 6.55 24.05 8.16
CA ASP A 620 5.64 24.71 9.12
C ASP A 620 4.68 23.74 9.81
N PHE A 621 4.15 22.75 9.10
CA PHE A 621 3.23 21.75 9.64
C PHE A 621 3.70 21.07 10.93
N TYR A 622 5.01 20.83 11.09
CA TYR A 622 5.54 20.18 12.29
C TYR A 622 5.71 21.13 13.47
N LEU A 623 5.58 22.45 13.27
CA LEU A 623 5.65 23.40 14.37
C LEU A 623 4.51 23.26 15.37
N VAL A 624 3.42 22.57 15.04
CA VAL A 624 2.31 22.28 15.96
C VAL A 624 2.69 21.36 17.12
N GLU A 625 3.71 20.54 16.93
CA GLU A 625 4.28 19.67 17.98
C GLU A 625 5.08 20.53 18.98
N TYR A 626 5.31 21.79 18.62
CA TYR A 626 5.86 22.84 19.44
C TYR A 626 4.70 23.82 19.73
N ASP A 627 4.71 24.48 20.89
CA ASP A 627 3.70 25.52 21.12
C ASP A 627 3.82 26.59 20.04
N LEU A 628 2.78 26.76 19.20
CA LEU A 628 2.77 27.74 18.11
C LEU A 628 2.91 29.18 18.61
N ASN A 629 2.61 29.42 19.89
CA ASN A 629 2.80 30.72 20.54
C ASN A 629 4.21 30.92 21.10
N SER A 630 5.03 29.87 21.14
CA SER A 630 6.42 29.94 21.59
C SER A 630 7.27 30.78 20.63
N GLN A 631 8.35 31.37 21.17
CA GLN A 631 9.33 32.08 20.33
C GLN A 631 9.99 31.16 19.31
N PHE A 632 10.16 29.88 19.64
CA PHE A 632 10.72 28.86 18.73
C PHE A 632 9.93 28.77 17.42
N ALA A 633 8.60 28.77 17.50
CA ALA A 633 7.71 28.72 16.33
C ALA A 633 7.61 30.09 15.64
N LYS A 634 7.43 31.17 16.41
CA LYS A 634 7.28 32.54 15.90
C LYS A 634 8.48 33.00 15.08
N ASP A 635 9.70 32.79 15.57
CA ASP A 635 10.92 33.18 14.86
C ASP A 635 11.05 32.48 13.51
N ARG A 636 10.78 31.16 13.47
CA ARG A 636 10.86 30.38 12.23
C ARG A 636 9.82 30.80 11.21
N LEU A 637 8.58 31.07 11.65
CA LEU A 637 7.51 31.55 10.79
C LEU A 637 7.81 32.96 10.25
N LEU A 638 8.32 33.86 11.10
CA LEU A 638 8.73 35.20 10.72
C LEU A 638 9.82 35.18 9.64
N LEU A 639 10.92 34.46 9.90
CA LEU A 639 12.05 34.36 8.96
C LEU A 639 11.64 33.68 7.66
N ALA A 640 10.81 32.63 7.73
CA ALA A 640 10.31 31.96 6.53
C ALA A 640 9.43 32.88 5.68
N GLY A 641 8.57 33.70 6.29
CA GLY A 641 7.77 34.72 5.60
C GLY A 641 8.63 35.77 4.89
N PHE A 642 9.70 36.22 5.55
CA PHE A 642 10.71 37.11 4.97
C PHE A 642 11.42 36.48 3.76
N ALA A 643 11.89 35.23 3.89
CA ALA A 643 12.62 34.55 2.82
C ALA A 643 11.75 34.22 1.60
N ASP A 644 10.47 33.87 1.82
CA ASP A 644 9.48 33.67 0.75
C ASP A 644 9.09 34.97 0.05
N GLY A 645 9.34 36.13 0.67
CA GLY A 645 8.86 37.44 0.20
C GLY A 645 7.36 37.65 0.45
N ALA A 646 6.77 36.85 1.35
CA ALA A 646 5.37 36.96 1.74
C ALA A 646 5.15 38.01 2.83
N ALA A 647 6.21 38.39 3.56
CA ALA A 647 6.21 39.43 4.57
C ALA A 647 7.44 40.33 4.41
N SER A 648 7.32 41.59 4.85
CA SER A 648 8.39 42.59 4.84
C SER A 648 8.65 43.14 6.25
N PRO A 649 9.06 42.28 7.20
CA PRO A 649 9.33 42.70 8.58
C PRO A 649 10.57 43.58 8.65
N THR A 650 10.56 44.54 9.57
CA THR A 650 11.65 45.49 9.77
C THR A 650 12.94 44.80 10.20
N PRO A 651 14.13 45.39 9.93
CA PRO A 651 15.39 44.84 10.42
C PRO A 651 15.41 44.61 11.93
N ALA A 652 14.75 45.49 12.70
CA ALA A 652 14.64 45.36 14.16
C ALA A 652 13.85 44.12 14.61
N GLU A 653 12.87 43.66 13.82
CA GLU A 653 12.13 42.42 14.07
C GLU A 653 12.94 41.19 13.65
N LEU A 654 13.76 41.30 12.60
CA LEU A 654 14.54 40.20 12.04
C LEU A 654 15.79 39.87 12.85
N THR A 655 16.57 40.86 13.28
CA THR A 655 17.85 40.66 13.96
C THR A 655 17.75 39.71 15.16
N PRO A 656 16.81 39.88 16.11
CA PRO A 656 16.72 38.99 17.27
C PRO A 656 16.39 37.54 16.88
N ALA A 657 15.58 37.32 15.83
CA ALA A 657 15.23 35.99 15.36
C ALA A 657 16.41 35.32 14.62
N LEU A 658 17.16 36.08 13.82
CA LEU A 658 18.38 35.60 13.15
C LEU A 658 19.46 35.20 14.15
N ASP A 659 19.60 35.97 15.23
CA ASP A 659 20.57 35.70 16.30
C ASP A 659 20.19 34.46 17.12
N ARG A 660 18.94 34.36 17.58
CA ARG A 660 18.48 33.22 18.39
C ARG A 660 18.56 31.89 17.64
N LEU A 661 18.34 31.92 16.32
CA LEU A 661 18.40 30.73 15.47
C LEU A 661 19.77 30.50 14.84
N ASP A 662 20.77 31.33 15.17
CA ASP A 662 22.13 31.26 14.62
C ASP A 662 22.12 31.08 13.09
N VAL A 663 21.44 32.01 12.39
CA VAL A 663 21.38 31.96 10.93
C VAL A 663 22.73 32.35 10.36
N GLY A 664 23.42 31.41 9.73
CA GLY A 664 24.73 31.66 9.11
C GLY A 664 24.60 32.13 7.66
N THR A 665 23.57 31.65 6.96
CA THR A 665 23.40 31.87 5.52
C THR A 665 21.96 32.25 5.19
N ILE A 666 21.78 33.30 4.38
CA ILE A 666 20.49 33.71 3.83
C ILE A 666 20.54 33.56 2.31
N CYS A 667 19.70 32.73 1.74
CA CYS A 667 19.60 32.53 0.29
C CYS A 667 18.18 32.83 -0.19
N VAL A 668 17.99 33.86 -1.00
CA VAL A 668 16.65 34.29 -1.48
C VAL A 668 16.57 34.33 -3.00
N TYR A 669 15.35 34.18 -3.54
CA TYR A 669 15.12 34.37 -4.97
C TYR A 669 15.43 35.80 -5.39
N ASN A 670 15.98 35.97 -6.59
CA ASN A 670 16.34 37.30 -7.10
C ASN A 670 15.15 38.25 -7.24
N GLY A 671 13.93 37.71 -7.36
CA GLY A 671 12.68 38.47 -7.38
C GLY A 671 12.24 39.02 -6.01
N ASN A 672 12.76 38.49 -4.90
CA ASN A 672 12.52 39.04 -3.56
C ASN A 672 13.51 40.18 -3.32
N GLN A 673 13.20 41.35 -3.91
CA GLN A 673 14.04 42.56 -3.82
C GLN A 673 14.21 43.02 -2.37
N TYR A 674 13.10 43.03 -1.61
CA TYR A 674 13.11 43.40 -0.20
C TYR A 674 14.15 42.62 0.60
N ALA A 675 14.11 41.28 0.55
CA ALA A 675 15.06 40.48 1.31
C ALA A 675 16.52 40.66 0.86
N ARG A 676 16.74 40.92 -0.43
CA ARG A 676 18.08 41.20 -0.96
C ARG A 676 18.65 42.53 -0.49
N ASP A 677 17.82 43.56 -0.38
CA ASP A 677 18.24 44.89 0.05
C ASP A 677 18.38 44.98 1.57
N THR A 678 17.58 44.19 2.31
CA THR A 678 17.61 44.10 3.76
C THR A 678 18.74 43.22 4.30
N ALA A 679 19.13 42.14 3.62
CA ALA A 679 20.19 41.24 4.11
C ALA A 679 21.54 41.94 4.42
N PRO A 680 22.04 42.88 3.59
CA PRO A 680 23.22 43.69 3.93
C PRO A 680 23.05 44.57 5.17
N GLN A 681 21.86 45.11 5.39
CA GLN A 681 21.55 45.93 6.58
C GLN A 681 21.56 45.11 7.88
N LEU A 682 21.35 43.79 7.75
CA LEU A 682 21.40 42.82 8.84
C LEU A 682 22.81 42.27 9.09
N GLY A 683 23.84 42.82 8.43
CA GLY A 683 25.24 42.39 8.60
C GLY A 683 25.64 41.19 7.76
N TYR A 684 24.91 40.86 6.69
CA TYR A 684 25.26 39.77 5.79
C TYR A 684 25.89 40.29 4.49
N GLN A 685 26.95 39.63 4.02
CA GLN A 685 27.60 39.96 2.76
C GLN A 685 27.19 38.98 1.66
N GLU A 686 26.85 39.49 0.48
CA GLU A 686 26.67 38.66 -0.70
C GLU A 686 27.96 37.88 -1.00
N PHE A 687 27.86 36.57 -1.20
CA PHE A 687 29.02 35.73 -1.53
C PHE A 687 28.77 34.76 -2.68
N ALA A 688 27.52 34.51 -3.06
CA ALA A 688 27.21 33.61 -4.17
C ALA A 688 25.93 34.02 -4.91
N LYS A 689 25.93 33.81 -6.23
CA LYS A 689 24.79 34.05 -7.12
C LYS A 689 24.57 32.88 -8.06
N ARG A 690 23.31 32.49 -8.21
CA ARG A 690 22.84 31.47 -9.16
C ARG A 690 22.05 32.13 -10.28
N LYS A 691 22.32 31.73 -11.53
CA LYS A 691 21.56 32.17 -12.71
C LYS A 691 20.24 31.41 -12.86
N ALA A 692 19.38 31.86 -13.77
CA ALA A 692 18.11 31.20 -14.08
C ALA A 692 18.33 29.77 -14.67
N PRO A 693 17.36 28.85 -14.52
CA PRO A 693 16.09 28.99 -13.80
C PRO A 693 16.26 28.91 -12.27
N GLY A 694 15.41 29.65 -11.54
CA GLY A 694 15.48 29.72 -10.07
C GLY A 694 16.67 30.56 -9.60
N ALA A 695 16.85 31.73 -10.21
CA ALA A 695 17.94 32.63 -9.88
C ALA A 695 17.86 33.07 -8.41
N MET A 696 18.97 32.93 -7.70
CA MET A 696 19.07 33.16 -6.26
C MET A 696 20.36 33.90 -5.92
N THR A 697 20.30 34.67 -4.85
CA THR A 697 21.45 35.34 -4.24
C THR A 697 21.59 34.84 -2.81
N CYS A 698 22.80 34.43 -2.44
CA CYS A 698 23.13 34.00 -1.08
C CYS A 698 24.06 35.01 -0.41
N PHE A 699 23.77 35.25 0.86
CA PHE A 699 24.48 36.13 1.75
C PHE A 699 24.98 35.31 2.94
N ARG A 700 26.19 35.61 3.41
CA ARG A 700 26.82 34.98 4.57
C ARG A 700 26.95 35.99 5.69
N ARG A 701 26.77 35.54 6.93
CA ARG A 701 27.00 36.38 8.10
C ARG A 701 28.47 36.80 8.14
N VAL A 702 28.73 38.09 8.28
CA VAL A 702 30.08 38.61 8.53
C VAL A 702 30.31 38.52 10.03
N GLY A 703 31.36 37.81 10.44
CA GLY A 703 31.72 37.59 11.85
C GLY A 703 32.13 38.87 12.57
#